data_AF-A0A813HZ81-F1
#
_entry.id   AF-A0A813HZ81-F1
#
_cell.length_a   1.000
_cell.length_b   1.000
_cell.length_c   1.000
_cell.angle_alpha   90.00
_cell.angle_beta   90.00
_cell.angle_gamma   90.00
#
_symmetry.space_group_name_H-M   'P 1'
#
loop_
_entity.id
_entity.type
_entity.pdbx_description
1 polymer ?
#
loop_
_entity_poly.entity_id
_entity_poly.type
_entity_poly.pdbx_seq_one_letter_code
_entity_poly.pdbx_strand_id
1 'polypeptide(L)'
;MAKEAKPKGNLLVRTVRFLFMAFKAGLTPSLVSYFFWIGGLSFMFGGWVGLTSLEVEAYLCNIPAQVNESIGATVGCGNCTAKLLLCPKSPCYRYAFNVTWQTEAKDANDAFYGAFSEAVLDEGCNQLVSASDSPAEMLTAIMSKRTSSKGLIPSDACVRFSCEVLLNSVMRSKGKTLTGPGECNNAPLPVKFPWEATWCPCDSMDVSMLEATNFEGLCGSMASGLKQAVFDRILAKKDTCYESSLAATKIQFPVEAFTFKTNVNCTFLLYSSTSVHNWFFTKAYVEKFSPKFWAVPEQCTKVMCYAFENSLSAAGCNWTNNPTLTDITRSQITSMATACSFYGSLNLPDMCLVTGFNSSALCSSGGAKPPAATPTPAPAPATPAPVPSPGGASSRRLDNNKNNDNKNNKNNNSNNNNNNNDDDNNKENNNNNNNINSNININNNNNDDAHRSHATLQLATIGFDGVEGFGPADESDADKGAFPRWLQDATAAAPAAAPAASTAADDQLEAWSTTDWSKCTCYQQCVPGVTTRSVSCPVGVTCKRVKPPSAKACVCAHCSDCMVSWTVWGMAAGYGLNGIVGLLLFVAFLSVSGYDEDDYTDMRCCPTKTLGCICRSLPVIIKVMTYILLFATIALVVQAVVPVGEFSSDCKNSSALRSLSVGGVAIWVIQCVIGLWMNKYKPMPPWLHSARESKLLKMICRPLRIIGP
;
A
#
# COMPACT_ATOMS: atom_id res chain seq x y z
N MET A 1 31.74 -34.87 68.87
CA MET A 1 30.68 -35.29 67.92
C MET A 1 31.24 -35.24 66.51
N ALA A 2 31.54 -36.38 65.91
CA ALA A 2 31.98 -36.42 64.50
C ALA A 2 30.76 -36.24 63.59
N LYS A 3 30.78 -35.24 62.70
CA LYS A 3 29.81 -35.18 61.60
C LYS A 3 30.21 -36.21 60.56
N GLU A 4 29.49 -37.33 60.49
CA GLU A 4 29.60 -38.24 59.36
C GLU A 4 29.33 -37.47 58.07
N ALA A 5 30.30 -37.48 57.16
CA ALA A 5 30.16 -36.87 55.85
C ALA A 5 29.21 -37.72 55.02
N LYS A 6 27.90 -37.41 55.05
CA LYS A 6 26.90 -38.03 54.18
C LYS A 6 27.44 -38.04 52.73
N PRO A 7 27.56 -39.23 52.09
CA PRO A 7 28.17 -39.31 50.77
C PRO A 7 27.43 -38.42 49.78
N LYS A 8 28.18 -37.70 48.94
CA LYS A 8 27.65 -36.89 47.84
C LYS A 8 27.05 -37.82 46.77
N GLY A 9 25.87 -38.37 47.04
CA GLY A 9 25.14 -39.20 46.09
C GLY A 9 24.92 -38.43 44.79
N ASN A 10 25.23 -39.07 43.66
CA ASN A 10 25.25 -38.46 42.33
C ASN A 10 24.03 -37.57 42.10
N LEU A 11 24.28 -36.26 41.91
CA LEU A 11 23.23 -35.26 41.65
C LEU A 11 22.35 -35.70 40.47
N LEU A 12 22.98 -36.22 39.41
CA LEU A 12 22.33 -36.79 38.24
C LEU A 12 21.29 -37.88 38.59
N VAL A 13 21.62 -38.81 39.49
CA VAL A 13 20.70 -39.89 39.90
C VAL A 13 19.48 -39.33 40.65
N ARG A 14 19.69 -38.29 41.47
CA ARG A 14 18.59 -37.59 42.15
C ARG A 14 17.69 -36.85 41.17
N THR A 15 18.27 -36.12 40.21
CA THR A 15 17.53 -35.40 39.17
C THR A 15 16.73 -36.35 38.28
N VAL A 16 17.33 -37.45 37.81
CA VAL A 16 16.62 -38.47 36.99
C VAL A 16 15.48 -39.12 37.77
N ARG A 17 15.70 -39.49 39.05
CA ARG A 17 14.64 -40.06 39.89
C ARG A 17 13.50 -39.06 40.12
N PHE A 18 13.81 -37.78 40.35
CA PHE A 18 12.82 -36.72 40.50
C PHE A 18 12.02 -36.50 39.21
N LEU A 19 12.68 -36.43 38.04
CA LEU A 19 12.00 -36.30 36.75
C LEU A 19 11.08 -37.49 36.46
N PHE A 20 11.51 -38.72 36.77
CA PHE A 20 10.67 -39.91 36.61
C PHE A 20 9.45 -39.89 37.56
N MET A 21 9.64 -39.46 38.82
CA MET A 21 8.54 -39.26 39.77
C MET A 21 7.57 -38.17 39.30
N ALA A 22 8.06 -37.04 38.81
CA ALA A 22 7.27 -35.94 38.27
C ALA A 22 6.44 -36.40 37.04
N PHE A 23 7.07 -37.10 36.10
CA PHE A 23 6.39 -37.65 34.92
C PHE A 23 5.31 -38.67 35.31
N LYS A 24 5.62 -39.62 36.19
CA LYS A 24 4.64 -40.60 36.69
C LYS A 24 3.48 -39.91 37.40
N ALA A 25 3.77 -38.95 38.29
CA ALA A 25 2.76 -38.20 39.03
C ALA A 25 1.86 -37.36 38.12
N GLY A 26 2.41 -36.79 37.04
CA GLY A 26 1.65 -36.07 36.00
C GLY A 26 0.70 -36.97 35.21
N LEU A 27 1.03 -38.25 35.02
CA LEU A 27 0.17 -39.22 34.33
C LEU A 27 -0.85 -39.90 35.24
N THR A 28 -0.56 -40.06 36.54
CA THR A 28 -1.49 -40.71 37.48
C THR A 28 -2.58 -39.75 37.96
N PRO A 29 -3.88 -40.08 37.81
CA PRO A 29 -4.98 -39.17 38.15
C PRO A 29 -5.03 -38.83 39.64
N SER A 30 -4.58 -37.62 39.95
CA SER A 30 -4.29 -37.12 41.29
C SER A 30 -4.41 -35.59 41.34
N LEU A 31 -4.42 -35.02 42.54
CA LEU A 31 -4.34 -33.55 42.70
C LEU A 31 -3.04 -32.98 42.10
N VAL A 32 -1.96 -33.78 42.12
CA VAL A 32 -0.67 -33.44 41.51
C VAL A 32 -0.80 -33.37 39.98
N SER A 33 -1.38 -34.39 39.33
CA SER A 33 -1.61 -34.36 37.88
C SER A 33 -2.53 -33.22 37.44
N TYR A 34 -3.53 -32.86 38.26
CA TYR A 34 -4.41 -31.72 37.97
C TYR A 34 -3.62 -30.43 37.77
N PHE A 35 -2.78 -30.06 38.75
CA PHE A 35 -1.96 -28.85 38.66
C PHE A 35 -0.90 -28.93 37.54
N PHE A 36 -0.37 -30.13 37.24
CA PHE A 36 0.51 -30.35 36.09
C PHE A 36 -0.18 -30.03 34.76
N TRP A 37 -1.34 -30.64 34.48
CA TRP A 37 -2.03 -30.46 33.21
C TRP A 37 -2.63 -29.07 33.05
N ILE A 38 -3.27 -28.51 34.09
CA ILE A 38 -3.82 -27.15 34.03
C ILE A 38 -2.71 -26.12 33.92
N GLY A 39 -1.60 -26.29 34.66
CA GLY A 39 -0.43 -25.43 34.59
C GLY A 39 0.24 -25.48 33.21
N GLY A 40 0.52 -26.69 32.72
CA GLY A 40 1.12 -26.92 31.40
C GLY A 40 0.27 -26.40 30.24
N LEU A 41 -1.04 -26.70 30.22
CA LEU A 41 -1.95 -26.20 29.17
C LEU A 41 -2.05 -24.67 29.20
N SER A 42 -2.16 -24.06 30.38
CA SER A 42 -2.21 -22.59 30.51
C SER A 42 -0.90 -21.95 30.06
N PHE A 43 0.25 -22.52 30.45
CA PHE A 43 1.56 -22.00 30.05
C PHE A 43 1.79 -22.10 28.54
N MET A 44 1.50 -23.26 27.94
CA MET A 44 1.59 -23.46 26.49
C MET A 44 0.65 -22.52 25.73
N PHE A 45 -0.57 -22.29 26.23
CA PHE A 45 -1.49 -21.33 25.62
C PHE A 45 -1.00 -19.89 25.75
N GLY A 46 -0.53 -19.46 26.93
CA GLY A 46 0.04 -18.13 27.11
C GLY A 46 1.23 -17.88 26.17
N GLY A 47 2.07 -18.90 25.96
CA GLY A 47 3.14 -18.89 24.97
C GLY A 47 2.62 -18.79 23.53
N TRP A 48 1.61 -19.58 23.15
CA TRP A 48 1.02 -19.51 21.81
C TRP A 48 0.35 -18.15 21.55
N VAL A 49 -0.45 -17.63 22.49
CA VAL A 49 -1.05 -16.28 22.43
C VAL A 49 0.04 -15.22 22.23
N GLY A 50 1.14 -15.31 22.98
CA GLY A 50 2.29 -14.40 22.86
C GLY A 50 3.05 -14.51 21.53
N LEU A 51 3.09 -15.68 20.89
CA LEU A 51 3.66 -15.82 19.54
C LEU A 51 2.73 -15.24 18.47
N THR A 52 1.43 -15.52 18.57
CA THR A 52 0.43 -15.01 17.62
C THR A 52 0.17 -13.50 17.76
N SER A 53 0.56 -12.85 18.86
CA SER A 53 0.42 -11.39 18.97
C SER A 53 1.18 -10.67 17.86
N LEU A 54 2.33 -11.20 17.43
CA LEU A 54 3.10 -10.70 16.30
C LEU A 54 2.35 -10.84 14.97
N GLU A 55 1.63 -11.95 14.76
CA GLU A 55 0.76 -12.14 13.58
C GLU A 55 -0.46 -11.21 13.61
N VAL A 56 -1.03 -10.98 14.79
CA VAL A 56 -2.14 -10.04 15.00
C VAL A 56 -1.68 -8.60 14.73
N GLU A 57 -0.53 -8.18 15.27
CA GLU A 57 0.05 -6.86 15.01
C GLU A 57 0.35 -6.69 13.51
N ALA A 58 1.00 -7.67 12.87
CA ALA A 58 1.24 -7.65 11.42
C ALA A 58 -0.08 -7.57 10.60
N TYR A 59 -1.13 -8.28 11.01
CA TYR A 59 -2.46 -8.18 10.39
C TYR A 59 -3.07 -6.78 10.59
N LEU A 60 -3.05 -6.23 11.80
CA LEU A 60 -3.58 -4.89 12.12
C LEU A 60 -2.87 -3.79 11.33
N CYS A 61 -1.57 -3.95 11.07
CA CYS A 61 -0.78 -3.07 10.23
C CYS A 61 -1.11 -3.15 8.73
N ASN A 62 -1.65 -4.28 8.26
CA ASN A 62 -2.10 -4.48 6.88
C ASN A 62 -3.55 -4.03 6.64
N ILE A 63 -4.36 -3.83 7.69
CA ILE A 63 -5.66 -3.15 7.57
C ILE A 63 -5.37 -1.73 7.07
N PRO A 64 -6.08 -1.19 6.07
CA PRO A 64 -5.83 0.16 5.62
C PRO A 64 -6.38 1.22 6.58
N ALA A 65 -5.67 2.34 6.76
CA ALA A 65 -6.11 3.45 7.62
C ALA A 65 -7.27 4.28 7.06
N GLN A 66 -7.84 3.91 5.91
CA GLN A 66 -8.86 4.70 5.21
C GLN A 66 -10.25 4.17 5.52
N VAL A 67 -11.17 5.08 5.85
CA VAL A 67 -12.59 4.76 6.02
C VAL A 67 -13.16 4.24 4.71
N ASN A 68 -13.86 3.11 4.75
CA ASN A 68 -14.73 2.66 3.68
C ASN A 68 -16.03 2.10 4.27
N GLU A 69 -17.04 2.96 4.35
CA GLU A 69 -18.36 2.63 4.86
C GLU A 69 -19.03 1.48 4.09
N SER A 70 -18.75 1.34 2.78
CA SER A 70 -19.37 0.29 1.94
C SER A 70 -18.97 -1.14 2.33
N ILE A 71 -17.90 -1.31 3.11
CA ILE A 71 -17.45 -2.58 3.69
C ILE A 71 -17.52 -2.60 5.22
N GLY A 72 -18.06 -1.56 5.85
CA GLY A 72 -18.15 -1.41 7.30
C GLY A 72 -16.86 -0.96 8.00
N ALA A 73 -15.86 -0.45 7.26
CA ALA A 73 -14.64 0.12 7.82
C ALA A 73 -14.89 1.59 8.21
N THR A 74 -15.46 1.81 9.40
CA THR A 74 -15.85 3.15 9.90
C THR A 74 -14.73 3.86 10.65
N VAL A 75 -13.71 3.13 11.12
CA VAL A 75 -12.58 3.65 11.89
C VAL A 75 -11.37 3.83 10.97
N GLY A 76 -11.04 5.08 10.64
CA GLY A 76 -9.89 5.41 9.81
C GLY A 76 -9.20 6.70 10.22
N CYS A 77 -8.59 7.38 9.25
CA CYS A 77 -7.78 8.59 9.35
C CYS A 77 -8.20 9.67 10.38
N GLY A 78 -9.49 9.81 10.67
CA GLY A 78 -9.99 10.77 11.68
C GLY A 78 -9.82 10.34 13.14
N ASN A 79 -9.69 9.04 13.42
CA ASN A 79 -9.65 8.47 14.78
C ASN A 79 -8.24 8.02 15.22
N CYS A 80 -7.23 8.18 14.36
CA CYS A 80 -5.84 7.86 14.69
C CYS A 80 -5.33 8.72 15.87
N THR A 81 -4.66 8.09 16.85
CA THR A 81 -3.98 8.84 17.94
C THR A 81 -2.77 9.63 17.44
N ALA A 82 -2.14 9.14 16.37
CA ALA A 82 -1.03 9.76 15.65
C ALA A 82 -1.51 10.54 14.42
N LYS A 83 -0.80 11.61 14.04
CA LYS A 83 -1.11 12.36 12.82
C LYS A 83 -0.56 11.61 11.60
N LEU A 84 -1.43 11.03 10.78
CA LEU A 84 -1.05 10.40 9.52
C LEU A 84 -0.98 11.44 8.39
N LEU A 85 0.20 11.66 7.82
CA LEU A 85 0.47 12.63 6.76
C LEU A 85 -0.10 12.21 5.40
N LEU A 86 -0.14 10.90 5.11
CA LEU A 86 -0.66 10.39 3.84
C LEU A 86 -2.20 10.29 3.83
N CYS A 87 -2.86 10.32 4.99
CA CYS A 87 -4.32 10.18 5.06
C CYS A 87 -5.13 11.13 4.15
N PRO A 88 -4.90 12.47 4.17
CA PRO A 88 -5.63 13.41 3.32
C PRO A 88 -5.19 13.40 1.84
N LYS A 89 -4.22 12.56 1.45
CA LYS A 89 -3.57 12.62 0.13
C LYS A 89 -4.32 11.86 -0.94
N SER A 90 -4.04 12.21 -2.20
CA SER A 90 -4.64 11.52 -3.35
C SER A 90 -4.39 10.01 -3.27
N PRO A 91 -5.32 9.17 -3.77
CA PRO A 91 -5.11 7.72 -3.86
C PRO A 91 -3.79 7.36 -4.55
N CYS A 92 -3.43 8.08 -5.62
CA CYS A 92 -2.14 7.93 -6.28
C CYS A 92 -0.95 8.06 -5.30
N TYR A 93 -0.88 9.16 -4.55
CA TYR A 93 0.23 9.40 -3.63
C TYR A 93 0.29 8.31 -2.56
N ARG A 94 -0.85 7.96 -1.96
CA ARG A 94 -0.93 6.95 -0.88
C ARG A 94 -0.44 5.59 -1.36
N TYR A 95 -0.86 5.15 -2.54
CA TYR A 95 -0.45 3.84 -3.07
C TYR A 95 0.96 3.83 -3.63
N ALA A 96 1.43 4.91 -4.28
CA ALA A 96 2.81 5.02 -4.73
C ALA A 96 3.80 5.05 -3.56
N PHE A 97 3.44 5.74 -2.47
CA PHE A 97 4.20 5.71 -1.23
C PHE A 97 4.21 4.30 -0.63
N ASN A 98 3.05 3.65 -0.53
CA ASN A 98 2.93 2.31 0.06
C ASN A 98 3.72 1.27 -0.75
N VAL A 99 3.70 1.31 -2.08
CA VAL A 99 4.60 0.51 -2.94
C VAL A 99 6.05 0.76 -2.55
N THR A 100 6.51 2.01 -2.66
CA THR A 100 7.91 2.39 -2.42
C THR A 100 8.39 1.97 -1.04
N TRP A 101 7.57 2.15 -0.01
CA TRP A 101 7.91 1.68 1.33
C TRP A 101 7.97 0.14 1.40
N GLN A 102 6.94 -0.57 0.94
CA GLN A 102 6.88 -2.04 1.04
C GLN A 102 7.95 -2.78 0.23
N THR A 103 8.39 -2.23 -0.91
CA THR A 103 9.32 -2.91 -1.81
C THR A 103 10.77 -2.44 -1.74
N GLU A 104 11.01 -1.23 -1.23
CA GLU A 104 12.29 -0.54 -1.41
C GLU A 104 12.80 0.20 -0.16
N ALA A 105 12.01 0.27 0.93
CA ALA A 105 12.41 0.98 2.15
C ALA A 105 11.85 0.39 3.46
N LYS A 106 11.44 -0.88 3.47
CA LYS A 106 10.85 -1.54 4.64
C LYS A 106 11.92 -2.10 5.55
N ASP A 107 12.84 -2.84 4.97
CA ASP A 107 13.89 -3.58 5.66
C ASP A 107 15.24 -2.86 5.54
N ALA A 108 16.11 -2.99 6.54
CA ALA A 108 17.39 -2.25 6.60
C ALA A 108 18.38 -2.58 5.46
N ASN A 109 18.10 -3.61 4.65
CA ASN A 109 18.88 -3.98 3.47
C ASN A 109 18.33 -3.37 2.17
N ASP A 110 17.16 -2.73 2.20
CA ASP A 110 16.53 -2.18 1.00
C ASP A 110 17.19 -0.86 0.56
N ALA A 111 17.23 -0.63 -0.75
CA ALA A 111 18.03 0.44 -1.37
C ALA A 111 17.64 1.88 -0.95
N PHE A 112 16.43 2.08 -0.40
CA PHE A 112 15.93 3.38 0.06
C PHE A 112 15.59 3.42 1.55
N TYR A 113 15.87 2.37 2.34
CA TYR A 113 15.61 2.36 3.80
C TYR A 113 16.30 3.53 4.54
N GLY A 114 17.57 3.81 4.22
CA GLY A 114 18.31 4.94 4.80
C GLY A 114 17.69 6.29 4.42
N ALA A 115 17.41 6.48 3.13
CA ALA A 115 16.77 7.69 2.63
C ALA A 115 15.39 7.92 3.25
N PHE A 116 14.59 6.86 3.42
CA PHE A 116 13.31 6.93 4.11
C PHE A 116 13.48 7.28 5.60
N SER A 117 14.37 6.59 6.31
CA SER A 117 14.58 6.78 7.75
C SER A 117 15.06 8.21 8.08
N GLU A 118 15.92 8.78 7.24
CA GLU A 118 16.36 10.17 7.36
C GLU A 118 15.24 11.16 6.97
N ALA A 119 14.50 10.91 5.88
CA ALA A 119 13.37 11.73 5.45
C ALA A 119 12.23 11.80 6.49
N VAL A 120 12.04 10.73 7.28
CA VAL A 120 11.09 10.72 8.40
C VAL A 120 11.50 11.70 9.50
N LEU A 121 12.80 11.85 9.77
CA LEU A 121 13.32 12.75 10.80
C LEU A 121 13.45 14.21 10.34
N ASP A 122 13.39 14.44 9.03
CA ASP A 122 13.49 15.76 8.41
C ASP A 122 12.17 16.56 8.56
N GLU A 123 12.17 17.57 9.44
CA GLU A 123 11.02 18.44 9.67
C GLU A 123 10.61 19.22 8.39
N GLY A 124 11.57 19.62 7.56
CA GLY A 124 11.29 20.28 6.28
C GLY A 124 10.58 19.35 5.31
N CYS A 125 11.03 18.09 5.23
CA CYS A 125 10.37 17.05 4.44
C CYS A 125 8.92 16.82 4.89
N ASN A 126 8.71 16.60 6.20
CA ASN A 126 7.39 16.34 6.76
C ASN A 126 6.41 17.52 6.52
N GLN A 127 6.89 18.77 6.58
CA GLN A 127 6.09 19.95 6.24
C GLN A 127 5.63 19.92 4.77
N LEU A 128 6.55 19.65 3.83
CA LEU A 128 6.23 19.56 2.40
C LEU A 128 5.27 18.40 2.10
N VAL A 129 5.50 17.21 2.66
CA VAL A 129 4.59 16.06 2.53
C VAL A 129 3.19 16.40 3.03
N SER A 130 3.09 17.15 4.13
CA SER A 130 1.79 17.58 4.65
C SER A 130 1.06 18.57 3.71
N ALA A 131 1.79 19.32 2.89
CA ALA A 131 1.26 20.37 2.02
C ALA A 131 0.99 19.93 0.56
N SER A 132 1.67 18.90 0.05
CA SER A 132 1.53 18.41 -1.34
C SER A 132 0.57 17.24 -1.45
N ASP A 133 -0.36 17.23 -2.40
CA ASP A 133 -1.41 16.20 -2.52
C ASP A 133 -1.09 15.10 -3.54
N SER A 134 -0.05 15.29 -4.35
CA SER A 134 0.52 14.31 -5.28
C SER A 134 2.06 14.20 -5.17
N PRO A 135 2.67 13.09 -5.63
CA PRO A 135 4.14 12.96 -5.72
C PRO A 135 4.80 14.02 -6.60
N ALA A 136 4.10 14.49 -7.64
CA ALA A 136 4.59 15.57 -8.52
C ALA A 136 4.63 16.91 -7.77
N GLU A 137 3.55 17.27 -7.08
CA GLU A 137 3.52 18.47 -6.23
C GLU A 137 4.59 18.42 -5.12
N MET A 138 4.87 17.24 -4.56
CA MET A 138 5.92 17.08 -3.54
C MET A 138 7.29 17.48 -4.07
N LEU A 139 7.66 17.00 -5.28
CA LEU A 139 8.94 17.36 -5.89
C LEU A 139 8.97 18.81 -6.36
N THR A 140 7.88 19.35 -6.91
CA THR A 140 7.77 20.78 -7.23
C THR A 140 7.93 21.66 -5.98
N ALA A 141 7.35 21.25 -4.85
CA ALA A 141 7.50 21.94 -3.57
C ALA A 141 8.92 21.83 -3.00
N ILE A 142 9.59 20.68 -3.12
CA ILE A 142 11.02 20.50 -2.80
C ILE A 142 11.88 21.46 -3.63
N MET A 143 11.67 21.54 -4.95
CA MET A 143 12.46 22.42 -5.82
C MET A 143 12.29 23.89 -5.44
N SER A 144 11.04 24.34 -5.28
CA SER A 144 10.71 25.69 -4.82
C SER A 144 11.34 26.01 -3.46
N LYS A 145 11.33 25.04 -2.53
CA LYS A 145 11.95 25.24 -1.21
C LYS A 145 13.46 25.37 -1.29
N ARG A 146 14.12 24.51 -2.08
CA ARG A 146 15.58 24.53 -2.29
C ARG A 146 16.08 25.80 -2.97
N THR A 147 15.35 26.37 -3.94
CA THR A 147 15.73 27.64 -4.58
C THR A 147 15.50 28.86 -3.67
N SER A 148 14.47 28.82 -2.82
CA SER A 148 14.08 29.98 -1.97
C SER A 148 15.11 30.40 -0.92
N SER A 149 16.05 29.52 -0.56
CA SER A 149 17.05 29.70 0.52
C SER A 149 16.49 30.08 1.91
N LYS A 150 15.17 30.01 2.13
CA LYS A 150 14.49 30.49 3.35
C LYS A 150 13.73 29.38 4.08
N GLY A 151 14.06 29.19 5.35
CA GLY A 151 13.45 28.20 6.24
C GLY A 151 14.10 26.82 6.14
N LEU A 152 13.39 25.79 6.60
CA LEU A 152 13.86 24.40 6.56
C LEU A 152 14.04 23.93 5.10
N ILE A 153 15.26 23.59 4.71
CA ILE A 153 15.59 23.03 3.40
C ILE A 153 15.48 21.49 3.51
N PRO A 154 14.71 20.82 2.64
CA PRO A 154 14.61 19.37 2.67
C PRO A 154 15.95 18.71 2.31
N SER A 155 16.34 17.72 3.10
CA SER A 155 17.53 16.87 2.95
C SER A 155 17.57 16.11 1.62
N ASP A 156 18.77 15.68 1.20
CA ASP A 156 18.91 14.84 0.01
C ASP A 156 18.25 13.46 0.18
N ALA A 157 18.13 12.97 1.43
CA ALA A 157 17.33 11.80 1.77
C ALA A 157 15.84 11.99 1.44
N CYS A 158 15.26 13.13 1.83
CA CYS A 158 13.89 13.50 1.47
C CYS A 158 13.69 13.55 -0.05
N VAL A 159 14.63 14.17 -0.78
CA VAL A 159 14.60 14.21 -2.24
C VAL A 159 14.65 12.80 -2.82
N ARG A 160 15.65 11.99 -2.43
CA ARG A 160 15.87 10.65 -2.97
C ARG A 160 14.66 9.73 -2.75
N PHE A 161 14.05 9.76 -1.55
CA PHE A 161 12.85 8.98 -1.28
C PHE A 161 11.63 9.50 -2.05
N SER A 162 11.42 10.83 -2.10
CA SER A 162 10.30 11.43 -2.86
C SER A 162 10.40 11.19 -4.36
N CYS A 163 11.62 11.17 -4.91
CA CYS A 163 11.91 10.77 -6.28
C CYS A 163 11.43 9.35 -6.56
N GLU A 164 11.74 8.39 -5.68
CA GLU A 164 11.31 7.00 -5.85
C GLU A 164 9.79 6.86 -5.76
N VAL A 165 9.12 7.63 -4.89
CA VAL A 165 7.65 7.68 -4.83
C VAL A 165 7.04 8.20 -6.13
N LEU A 166 7.64 9.21 -6.79
CA LEU A 166 7.22 9.62 -8.14
C LEU A 166 7.49 8.53 -9.18
N LEU A 167 8.65 7.87 -9.13
CA LEU A 167 9.02 6.87 -10.13
C LEU A 167 8.09 5.65 -10.05
N ASN A 168 7.72 5.21 -8.84
CA ASN A 168 6.68 4.21 -8.64
C ASN A 168 5.28 4.68 -9.06
N SER A 169 4.94 5.97 -8.95
CA SER A 169 3.65 6.50 -9.42
C SER A 169 3.56 6.71 -10.94
N VAL A 170 4.69 6.89 -11.65
CA VAL A 170 4.71 7.16 -13.10
C VAL A 170 5.10 5.95 -13.93
N MET A 171 6.20 5.26 -13.58
CA MET A 171 6.89 4.34 -14.51
C MET A 171 7.32 2.98 -13.93
N ARG A 172 7.56 2.87 -12.62
CA ARG A 172 8.07 1.64 -11.97
C ARG A 172 6.99 0.75 -11.35
N SER A 173 5.75 1.24 -11.26
CA SER A 173 4.56 0.39 -11.08
C SER A 173 4.58 -0.72 -12.15
N LYS A 174 4.96 -1.95 -11.75
CA LYS A 174 5.40 -3.06 -12.63
C LYS A 174 4.25 -3.67 -13.44
N GLY A 175 3.69 -2.88 -14.36
CA GLY A 175 2.52 -3.22 -15.16
C GLY A 175 1.25 -3.23 -14.31
N LYS A 176 0.29 -2.35 -14.65
CA LYS A 176 -1.09 -2.40 -14.13
C LYS A 176 -1.27 -2.18 -12.63
N THR A 177 -0.24 -1.95 -11.80
CA THR A 177 -0.48 -1.75 -10.36
C THR A 177 -1.10 -0.36 -10.07
N LEU A 178 -0.43 0.72 -10.48
CA LEU A 178 -0.84 2.11 -10.20
C LEU A 178 -1.21 2.91 -11.46
N THR A 179 -0.56 2.60 -12.59
CA THR A 179 -0.77 3.21 -13.90
C THR A 179 -0.85 2.13 -15.00
N GLY A 180 -1.56 2.43 -16.07
CA GLY A 180 -1.46 1.68 -17.32
C GLY A 180 -2.62 1.88 -18.30
N PRO A 181 -2.39 1.76 -19.62
CA PRO A 181 -3.47 1.76 -20.61
C PRO A 181 -4.31 0.47 -20.49
N GLY A 182 -5.36 0.52 -19.66
CA GLY A 182 -6.36 -0.55 -19.52
C GLY A 182 -6.57 -1.00 -18.08
N GLU A 183 -6.94 -2.27 -17.89
CA GLU A 183 -7.25 -2.81 -16.57
C GLU A 183 -6.03 -2.82 -15.64
N CYS A 184 -6.08 -2.05 -14.57
CA CYS A 184 -5.16 -2.22 -13.46
C CYS A 184 -5.47 -3.51 -12.66
N ASN A 185 -4.51 -3.99 -11.86
CA ASN A 185 -4.67 -5.09 -10.93
C ASN A 185 -3.95 -4.79 -9.60
N ASN A 186 -4.06 -5.68 -8.62
CA ASN A 186 -3.40 -5.56 -7.31
C ASN A 186 -2.37 -6.68 -7.08
N ALA A 187 -1.66 -7.05 -8.15
CA ALA A 187 -0.70 -8.15 -8.17
C ALA A 187 0.64 -7.68 -8.76
N PRO A 188 1.78 -8.27 -8.36
CA PRO A 188 1.93 -9.29 -7.32
C PRO A 188 1.82 -8.73 -5.88
N LEU A 189 1.75 -7.41 -5.73
CA LEU A 189 1.77 -6.72 -4.43
C LEU A 189 0.37 -6.16 -4.09
N PRO A 190 -0.24 -6.55 -2.95
CA PRO A 190 -1.57 -6.09 -2.56
C PRO A 190 -1.51 -4.68 -1.91
N VAL A 191 -1.02 -3.70 -2.67
CA VAL A 191 -0.76 -2.32 -2.21
C VAL A 191 -1.98 -1.41 -2.26
N LYS A 192 -2.91 -1.69 -3.19
CA LYS A 192 -4.23 -1.08 -3.25
C LYS A 192 -5.22 -1.87 -2.42
N PHE A 193 -6.39 -1.32 -2.20
CA PHE A 193 -7.45 -2.04 -1.52
C PHE A 193 -8.10 -3.08 -2.45
N PRO A 194 -8.64 -4.18 -1.92
CA PRO A 194 -9.29 -5.22 -2.73
C PRO A 194 -10.41 -4.70 -3.66
N TRP A 195 -11.15 -3.66 -3.23
CA TRP A 195 -12.21 -3.03 -4.03
C TRP A 195 -11.69 -2.00 -5.04
N GLU A 196 -10.45 -1.52 -4.90
CA GLU A 196 -9.76 -0.64 -5.86
C GLU A 196 -8.75 -1.42 -6.73
N ALA A 197 -8.79 -2.76 -6.69
CA ALA A 197 -7.84 -3.61 -7.37
C ALA A 197 -7.79 -3.36 -8.88
N THR A 198 -8.93 -3.13 -9.52
CA THR A 198 -9.07 -2.88 -10.97
C THR A 198 -8.80 -1.43 -11.38
N TRP A 199 -8.78 -0.49 -10.43
CA TRP A 199 -8.64 0.95 -10.71
C TRP A 199 -7.16 1.35 -10.81
N CYS A 200 -6.87 2.32 -11.68
CA CYS A 200 -5.55 2.91 -11.87
C CYS A 200 -5.48 4.28 -11.14
N PRO A 201 -5.09 4.31 -9.86
CA PRO A 201 -5.21 5.49 -9.01
C PRO A 201 -4.34 6.67 -9.46
N CYS A 202 -3.30 6.43 -10.26
CA CYS A 202 -2.36 7.45 -10.72
C CYS A 202 -2.61 7.97 -12.14
N ASP A 203 -3.59 7.45 -12.89
CA ASP A 203 -3.83 7.91 -14.27
C ASP A 203 -4.32 9.37 -14.35
N SER A 204 -4.99 9.85 -13.30
CA SER A 204 -5.36 11.26 -13.11
C SER A 204 -4.23 12.15 -12.61
N MET A 205 -3.08 11.60 -12.19
CA MET A 205 -1.91 12.40 -11.85
C MET A 205 -1.20 12.81 -13.14
N ASP A 206 -1.40 14.05 -13.55
CA ASP A 206 -0.69 14.67 -14.65
C ASP A 206 0.70 15.14 -14.22
N VAL A 207 1.68 14.92 -15.09
CA VAL A 207 3.07 15.40 -14.96
C VAL A 207 3.41 15.99 -16.31
N SER A 208 3.73 17.28 -16.38
CA SER A 208 4.14 17.91 -17.64
C SER A 208 5.54 17.47 -18.05
N MET A 209 5.88 17.59 -19.33
CA MET A 209 7.25 17.30 -19.80
C MET A 209 8.29 18.26 -19.21
N LEU A 210 7.88 19.49 -18.86
CA LEU A 210 8.72 20.45 -18.15
C LEU A 210 9.02 19.97 -16.73
N GLU A 211 8.01 19.52 -15.99
CA GLU A 211 8.19 18.91 -14.67
C GLU A 211 9.03 17.64 -14.75
N ALA A 212 8.78 16.74 -15.71
CA ALA A 212 9.62 15.56 -15.94
C ALA A 212 11.10 15.92 -16.18
N THR A 213 11.36 17.01 -16.91
CA THR A 213 12.72 17.53 -17.14
C THR A 213 13.36 18.07 -15.86
N ASN A 214 12.60 18.83 -15.09
CA ASN A 214 13.02 19.39 -13.80
C ASN A 214 13.27 18.29 -12.76
N PHE A 215 12.43 17.26 -12.74
CA PHE A 215 12.55 16.10 -11.85
C PHE A 215 13.72 15.18 -12.27
N GLU A 216 14.00 15.00 -13.56
CA GLU A 216 15.25 14.34 -13.99
C GLU A 216 16.50 15.11 -13.51
N GLY A 217 16.47 16.45 -13.53
CA GLY A 217 17.55 17.26 -12.96
C GLY A 217 17.69 17.13 -11.43
N LEU A 218 16.57 17.04 -10.70
CA LEU A 218 16.56 16.91 -9.23
C LEU A 218 16.92 15.49 -8.76
N CYS A 219 16.41 14.46 -9.44
CA CYS A 219 16.53 13.05 -9.06
C CYS A 219 17.74 12.36 -9.70
N GLY A 220 18.41 13.01 -10.65
CA GLY A 220 19.56 12.47 -11.37
C GLY A 220 19.24 11.15 -12.09
N SER A 221 20.21 10.23 -12.07
CA SER A 221 20.11 8.94 -12.78
C SER A 221 18.94 8.05 -12.35
N MET A 222 18.39 8.22 -11.14
CA MET A 222 17.23 7.43 -10.70
C MET A 222 16.00 7.66 -11.60
N ALA A 223 15.85 8.87 -12.12
CA ALA A 223 14.75 9.25 -13.00
C ALA A 223 15.04 9.02 -14.49
N SER A 224 16.08 8.24 -14.84
CA SER A 224 16.37 7.90 -16.24
C SER A 224 15.15 7.26 -16.91
N GLY A 225 14.60 7.95 -17.93
CA GLY A 225 13.40 7.50 -18.64
C GLY A 225 12.07 8.06 -18.11
N LEU A 226 12.08 8.94 -17.12
CA LEU A 226 10.87 9.61 -16.63
C LEU A 226 10.19 10.41 -17.76
N LYS A 227 10.94 11.17 -18.57
CA LYS A 227 10.41 11.82 -19.79
C LYS A 227 9.74 10.83 -20.74
N GLN A 228 10.33 9.66 -20.96
CA GLN A 228 9.76 8.62 -21.83
C GLN A 228 8.44 8.11 -21.27
N ALA A 229 8.37 7.79 -19.98
CA ALA A 229 7.15 7.32 -19.34
C ALA A 229 6.03 8.37 -19.30
N VAL A 230 6.37 9.65 -19.08
CA VAL A 230 5.42 10.76 -19.18
C VAL A 230 4.90 10.90 -20.62
N PHE A 231 5.78 10.83 -21.62
CA PHE A 231 5.37 10.84 -23.03
C PHE A 231 4.42 9.70 -23.37
N ASP A 232 4.76 8.47 -22.99
CA ASP A 232 3.95 7.28 -23.26
C ASP A 232 2.61 7.34 -22.53
N ARG A 233 2.54 7.92 -21.32
CA ARG A 233 1.28 8.19 -20.61
C ARG A 233 0.43 9.27 -21.27
N ILE A 234 1.02 10.32 -21.84
CA ILE A 234 0.30 11.34 -22.61
C ILE A 234 -0.26 10.73 -23.90
N LEU A 235 0.51 9.87 -24.56
CA LEU A 235 0.09 9.16 -25.77
C LEU A 235 -1.04 8.17 -25.48
N ALA A 236 -0.95 7.42 -24.38
CA ALA A 236 -1.97 6.49 -23.88
C ALA A 236 -3.33 7.14 -23.49
N LYS A 237 -3.39 8.48 -23.45
CA LYS A 237 -4.62 9.27 -23.26
C LYS A 237 -5.23 9.73 -24.59
N LYS A 238 -4.67 9.36 -25.75
CA LYS A 238 -5.17 9.74 -27.07
C LYS A 238 -6.05 8.63 -27.65
N ASP A 239 -6.74 8.94 -28.76
CA ASP A 239 -7.47 7.92 -29.48
C ASP A 239 -6.52 6.95 -30.22
N THR A 240 -7.00 5.74 -30.50
CA THR A 240 -6.21 4.66 -31.13
C THR A 240 -5.67 5.05 -32.51
N CYS A 241 -6.32 6.00 -33.21
CA CYS A 241 -5.82 6.52 -34.48
C CYS A 241 -4.58 7.40 -34.25
N TYR A 242 -4.61 8.30 -33.27
CA TYR A 242 -3.43 9.10 -32.88
C TYR A 242 -2.28 8.19 -32.45
N GLU A 243 -2.53 7.25 -31.52
CA GLU A 243 -1.52 6.32 -31.00
C GLU A 243 -0.82 5.54 -32.11
N SER A 244 -1.59 4.85 -32.96
CA SER A 244 -1.06 4.02 -34.04
C SER A 244 -0.30 4.84 -35.09
N SER A 245 -0.78 6.04 -35.42
CA SER A 245 -0.14 6.94 -36.38
C SER A 245 1.21 7.47 -35.88
N LEU A 246 1.30 7.83 -34.60
CA LEU A 246 2.55 8.29 -33.99
C LEU A 246 3.54 7.12 -33.78
N ALA A 247 3.03 5.93 -33.47
CA ALA A 247 3.82 4.70 -33.39
C ALA A 247 4.44 4.32 -34.75
N ALA A 248 3.69 4.41 -35.85
CA ALA A 248 4.20 4.21 -37.20
C ALA A 248 5.33 5.21 -37.53
N THR A 249 5.12 6.48 -37.20
CA THR A 249 6.14 7.53 -37.39
C THR A 249 7.43 7.26 -36.60
N LYS A 250 7.33 6.74 -35.38
CA LYS A 250 8.49 6.38 -34.55
C LYS A 250 9.38 5.31 -35.18
N ILE A 251 8.81 4.42 -35.99
CA ILE A 251 9.55 3.39 -36.73
C ILE A 251 10.30 4.03 -37.92
N GLN A 252 9.65 4.95 -38.63
CA GLN A 252 10.19 5.57 -39.84
C GLN A 252 11.20 6.70 -39.57
N PHE A 253 11.03 7.44 -38.47
CA PHE A 253 11.84 8.60 -38.09
C PHE A 253 12.28 8.55 -36.61
N PRO A 254 13.16 7.59 -36.23
CA PRO A 254 13.51 7.37 -34.83
C PRO A 254 14.24 8.56 -34.18
N VAL A 255 15.02 9.32 -34.96
CA VAL A 255 15.77 10.50 -34.46
C VAL A 255 14.82 11.67 -34.21
N GLU A 256 13.95 11.99 -35.16
CA GLU A 256 12.98 13.06 -35.02
C GLU A 256 11.91 12.71 -33.98
N ALA A 257 11.50 11.44 -33.88
CA ALA A 257 10.64 10.96 -32.80
C ALA A 257 11.33 11.07 -31.41
N PHE A 258 12.66 10.88 -31.35
CA PHE A 258 13.43 11.14 -30.13
C PHE A 258 13.45 12.64 -29.77
N THR A 259 13.60 13.53 -30.76
CA THR A 259 13.51 14.98 -30.55
C THR A 259 12.09 15.39 -30.12
N PHE A 260 11.06 14.83 -30.76
CA PHE A 260 9.66 15.12 -30.47
C PHE A 260 9.28 14.77 -29.03
N LYS A 261 9.67 13.59 -28.54
CA LYS A 261 9.36 13.14 -27.17
C LYS A 261 10.14 13.86 -26.07
N THR A 262 11.34 14.39 -26.37
CA THR A 262 12.19 15.07 -25.38
C THR A 262 11.98 16.59 -25.36
N ASN A 263 11.37 17.17 -26.40
CA ASN A 263 11.11 18.60 -26.46
C ASN A 263 9.81 18.99 -25.74
N VAL A 264 9.92 19.93 -24.79
CA VAL A 264 8.80 20.42 -23.97
C VAL A 264 7.68 21.06 -24.80
N ASN A 265 8.01 21.80 -25.87
CA ASN A 265 7.00 22.47 -26.70
C ASN A 265 6.19 21.45 -27.51
N CYS A 266 6.86 20.44 -28.09
CA CYS A 266 6.21 19.42 -28.92
C CYS A 266 5.29 18.51 -28.10
N THR A 267 5.71 18.19 -26.88
CA THR A 267 4.95 17.35 -25.94
C THR A 267 3.84 18.11 -25.23
N PHE A 268 3.99 19.42 -24.98
CA PHE A 268 2.87 20.28 -24.59
C PHE A 268 1.79 20.34 -25.67
N LEU A 269 2.19 20.52 -26.94
CA LEU A 269 1.24 20.51 -28.06
C LEU A 269 0.57 19.14 -28.21
N LEU A 270 1.31 18.03 -28.05
CA LEU A 270 0.73 16.68 -27.97
C LEU A 270 -0.31 16.58 -26.84
N TYR A 271 0.04 17.04 -25.63
CA TYR A 271 -0.85 17.02 -24.47
C TYR A 271 -2.16 17.79 -24.75
N SER A 272 -2.08 19.03 -25.22
CA SER A 272 -3.24 19.89 -25.51
C SER A 272 -4.05 19.46 -26.74
N SER A 273 -3.47 18.71 -27.68
CA SER A 273 -4.18 18.23 -28.87
C SER A 273 -4.99 16.96 -28.59
N THR A 274 -6.25 16.91 -29.03
CA THR A 274 -7.08 15.69 -28.96
C THR A 274 -6.84 14.72 -30.12
N SER A 275 -6.37 15.22 -31.26
CA SER A 275 -6.20 14.49 -32.52
C SER A 275 -4.96 15.00 -33.27
N VAL A 276 -4.46 14.20 -34.23
CA VAL A 276 -3.26 14.50 -35.01
C VAL A 276 -3.35 15.84 -35.76
N HIS A 277 -4.52 16.19 -36.30
CA HIS A 277 -4.73 17.49 -36.96
C HIS A 277 -4.91 18.64 -35.96
N ASN A 278 -5.55 18.40 -34.80
CA ASN A 278 -5.73 19.43 -33.77
C ASN A 278 -4.38 19.89 -33.21
N TRP A 279 -3.34 19.04 -33.27
CA TRP A 279 -1.95 19.44 -32.98
C TRP A 279 -1.49 20.62 -33.85
N PHE A 280 -1.80 20.63 -35.15
CA PHE A 280 -1.41 21.74 -36.05
C PHE A 280 -2.16 23.04 -35.72
N PHE A 281 -3.42 22.97 -35.28
CA PHE A 281 -4.16 24.17 -34.86
C PHE A 281 -3.72 24.68 -33.50
N THR A 282 -3.43 23.78 -32.58
CA THR A 282 -2.81 24.11 -31.29
C THR A 282 -1.45 24.77 -31.52
N LYS A 283 -0.61 24.22 -32.42
CA LYS A 283 0.67 24.81 -32.83
C LYS A 283 0.47 26.24 -33.35
N ALA A 284 -0.32 26.41 -34.41
CA ALA A 284 -0.52 27.70 -35.07
C ALA A 284 -1.13 28.76 -34.12
N TYR A 285 -2.00 28.35 -33.21
CA TYR A 285 -2.54 29.20 -32.14
C TYR A 285 -1.43 29.65 -31.19
N VAL A 286 -0.67 28.71 -30.62
CA VAL A 286 0.38 28.98 -29.64
C VAL A 286 1.51 29.85 -30.24
N GLU A 287 1.96 29.54 -31.46
CA GLU A 287 2.95 30.33 -32.18
C GLU A 287 2.45 31.76 -32.48
N LYS A 288 1.16 31.95 -32.78
CA LYS A 288 0.57 33.28 -33.00
C LYS A 288 0.53 34.13 -31.72
N PHE A 289 0.19 33.53 -30.58
CA PHE A 289 0.00 34.26 -29.32
C PHE A 289 1.27 34.37 -28.46
N SER A 290 2.29 33.53 -28.67
CA SER A 290 3.53 33.55 -27.87
C SER A 290 4.77 33.05 -28.64
N PRO A 291 5.10 33.66 -29.80
CA PRO A 291 6.14 33.16 -30.72
C PRO A 291 7.54 33.08 -30.09
N LYS A 292 7.84 33.93 -29.10
CA LYS A 292 9.16 33.94 -28.42
C LYS A 292 9.37 32.78 -27.45
N PHE A 293 8.29 32.18 -26.93
CA PHE A 293 8.36 31.13 -25.91
C PHE A 293 8.12 29.74 -26.49
N TRP A 294 7.46 29.65 -27.64
CA TRP A 294 6.96 28.40 -28.22
C TRP A 294 7.45 28.16 -29.65
N ALA A 295 8.72 28.44 -29.92
CA ALA A 295 9.35 27.94 -31.15
C ALA A 295 9.27 26.40 -31.17
N VAL A 296 8.54 25.85 -32.14
CA VAL A 296 8.40 24.40 -32.31
C VAL A 296 9.50 23.91 -33.26
N PRO A 297 10.39 22.99 -32.83
CA PRO A 297 11.41 22.42 -33.70
C PRO A 297 10.82 21.82 -34.99
N GLU A 298 11.57 21.96 -36.08
CA GLU A 298 11.22 21.44 -37.40
C GLU A 298 10.93 19.92 -37.34
N GLN A 299 11.78 19.19 -36.62
CA GLN A 299 11.66 17.75 -36.37
C GLN A 299 10.28 17.36 -35.82
N CYS A 300 9.69 18.21 -34.98
CA CYS A 300 8.37 17.94 -34.40
C CYS A 300 7.23 18.13 -35.39
N THR A 301 7.37 19.13 -36.28
CA THR A 301 6.42 19.31 -37.38
C THR A 301 6.53 18.15 -38.35
N LYS A 302 7.75 17.71 -38.69
CA LYS A 302 8.02 16.52 -39.51
C LYS A 302 7.34 15.26 -38.93
N VAL A 303 7.57 14.95 -37.65
CA VAL A 303 6.91 13.81 -36.96
C VAL A 303 5.39 13.89 -37.08
N MET A 304 4.80 15.06 -36.82
CA MET A 304 3.34 15.20 -36.88
C MET A 304 2.78 15.19 -38.31
N CYS A 305 3.56 15.57 -39.32
CA CYS A 305 3.21 15.43 -40.73
C CYS A 305 3.15 13.96 -41.16
N TYR A 306 4.12 13.14 -40.75
CA TYR A 306 4.08 11.70 -41.01
C TYR A 306 3.03 10.98 -40.15
N ALA A 307 2.77 11.43 -38.93
CA ALA A 307 1.63 10.92 -38.15
C ALA A 307 0.32 11.26 -38.87
N PHE A 308 0.20 12.46 -39.44
CA PHE A 308 -0.99 12.84 -40.21
C PHE A 308 -1.15 11.99 -41.48
N GLU A 309 -0.07 11.80 -42.27
CA GLU A 309 -0.06 10.92 -43.44
C GLU A 309 -0.45 9.48 -43.09
N ASN A 310 0.19 8.89 -42.06
CA ASN A 310 -0.14 7.56 -41.57
C ASN A 310 -1.61 7.49 -41.11
N SER A 311 -2.13 8.52 -40.45
CA SER A 311 -3.53 8.54 -40.00
C SER A 311 -4.54 8.50 -41.14
N LEU A 312 -4.19 8.95 -42.36
CA LEU A 312 -5.06 8.87 -43.52
C LEU A 312 -5.20 7.44 -44.08
N SER A 313 -4.19 6.59 -43.88
CA SER A 313 -4.14 5.22 -44.42
C SER A 313 -4.29 4.12 -43.36
N ALA A 314 -4.12 4.44 -42.08
CA ALA A 314 -4.17 3.48 -40.99
C ALA A 314 -5.59 2.91 -40.80
N ALA A 315 -5.70 1.58 -40.76
CA ALA A 315 -6.98 0.88 -40.57
C ALA A 315 -7.68 1.19 -39.24
N GLY A 316 -6.98 1.74 -38.24
CA GLY A 316 -7.54 2.22 -36.98
C GLY A 316 -8.16 3.64 -37.05
N CYS A 317 -8.00 4.36 -38.16
CA CYS A 317 -8.42 5.74 -38.34
C CYS A 317 -9.71 5.84 -39.19
N ASN A 318 -10.87 5.80 -38.54
CA ASN A 318 -12.15 5.96 -39.23
C ASN A 318 -12.52 7.44 -39.42
N TRP A 319 -12.02 8.05 -40.50
CA TRP A 319 -12.31 9.43 -40.90
C TRP A 319 -13.78 9.72 -41.21
N THR A 320 -14.59 8.69 -41.45
CA THR A 320 -16.02 8.84 -41.76
C THR A 320 -16.86 9.00 -40.48
N ASN A 321 -16.52 8.26 -39.42
CA ASN A 321 -17.37 8.08 -38.24
C ASN A 321 -16.75 8.56 -36.93
N ASN A 322 -15.44 8.86 -36.88
CA ASN A 322 -14.82 9.37 -35.65
C ASN A 322 -15.08 10.87 -35.51
N PRO A 323 -15.85 11.34 -34.50
CA PRO A 323 -16.16 12.76 -34.34
C PRO A 323 -14.93 13.62 -34.09
N THR A 324 -13.82 13.05 -33.58
CA THR A 324 -12.56 13.80 -33.44
C THR A 324 -11.90 14.09 -34.78
N LEU A 325 -12.22 13.34 -35.85
CA LEU A 325 -11.63 13.45 -37.20
C LEU A 325 -12.52 14.18 -38.20
N THR A 326 -13.83 14.22 -38.00
CA THR A 326 -14.79 14.77 -38.98
C THR A 326 -14.91 16.29 -38.98
N ASP A 327 -14.56 16.99 -37.90
CA ASP A 327 -14.73 18.45 -37.77
C ASP A 327 -13.50 19.24 -38.28
N ILE A 328 -13.14 19.00 -39.55
CA ILE A 328 -12.04 19.69 -40.23
C ILE A 328 -12.56 20.58 -41.36
N THR A 329 -12.24 21.86 -41.28
CA THR A 329 -12.52 22.87 -42.32
C THR A 329 -11.48 22.89 -43.44
N ARG A 330 -11.82 23.49 -44.59
CA ARG A 330 -10.89 23.66 -45.72
C ARG A 330 -9.61 24.43 -45.35
N SER A 331 -9.72 25.53 -44.61
CA SER A 331 -8.57 26.36 -44.22
C SER A 331 -7.60 25.58 -43.33
N GLN A 332 -8.15 24.76 -42.42
CA GLN A 332 -7.40 23.84 -41.57
C GLN A 332 -6.58 22.84 -42.41
N ILE A 333 -7.17 22.20 -43.43
CA ILE A 333 -6.46 21.29 -44.36
C ILE A 333 -5.35 22.02 -45.12
N THR A 334 -5.64 23.19 -45.70
CA THR A 334 -4.64 23.97 -46.43
C THR A 334 -3.47 24.37 -45.53
N SER A 335 -3.72 24.72 -44.27
CA SER A 335 -2.69 25.02 -43.29
C SER A 335 -1.80 23.81 -42.96
N MET A 336 -2.38 22.62 -42.81
CA MET A 336 -1.61 21.38 -42.58
C MET A 336 -0.78 21.00 -43.81
N ALA A 337 -1.38 21.00 -45.00
CA ALA A 337 -0.67 20.73 -46.25
C ALA A 337 0.50 21.71 -46.48
N THR A 338 0.32 22.99 -46.11
CA THR A 338 1.38 24.01 -46.20
C THR A 338 2.46 23.80 -45.14
N ALA A 339 2.12 23.31 -43.95
CA ALA A 339 3.10 22.95 -42.91
C ALA A 339 3.89 21.67 -43.26
N CYS A 340 3.33 20.78 -44.07
CA CYS A 340 3.91 19.48 -44.41
C CYS A 340 4.57 19.39 -45.78
N SER A 341 4.30 20.32 -46.70
CA SER A 341 4.87 20.34 -48.05
C SER A 341 6.41 20.33 -48.07
N PHE A 342 7.04 20.96 -47.07
CA PHE A 342 8.50 20.99 -46.90
C PHE A 342 9.15 19.61 -46.68
N TYR A 343 8.40 18.62 -46.18
CA TYR A 343 8.90 17.26 -45.94
C TYR A 343 8.57 16.30 -47.08
N GLY A 344 7.92 16.77 -48.15
CA GLY A 344 7.53 15.95 -49.31
C GLY A 344 6.50 14.85 -49.02
N SER A 345 5.86 14.88 -47.85
CA SER A 345 5.02 13.80 -47.33
C SER A 345 3.53 13.94 -47.61
N LEU A 346 3.07 15.10 -48.11
CA LEU A 346 1.67 15.36 -48.41
C LEU A 346 1.51 16.37 -49.55
N ASN A 347 0.92 15.95 -50.67
CA ASN A 347 0.28 16.87 -51.60
C ASN A 347 -1.25 16.85 -51.38
N LEU A 348 -1.90 17.98 -51.64
CA LEU A 348 -3.36 18.11 -51.52
C LEU A 348 -4.16 17.07 -52.35
N PRO A 349 -3.72 16.63 -53.55
CA PRO A 349 -4.40 15.56 -54.29
C PRO A 349 -4.40 14.21 -53.56
N ASP A 350 -3.32 13.88 -52.85
CA ASP A 350 -3.17 12.57 -52.18
C ASP A 350 -4.15 12.45 -51.01
N MET A 351 -4.37 13.54 -50.27
CA MET A 351 -5.43 13.64 -49.25
C MET A 351 -6.84 13.39 -49.81
N CYS A 352 -7.06 13.75 -51.08
CA CYS A 352 -8.35 13.61 -51.74
C CYS A 352 -8.62 12.21 -52.29
N LEU A 353 -7.63 11.31 -52.26
CA LEU A 353 -7.79 9.89 -52.64
C LEU A 353 -8.17 9.00 -51.44
N VAL A 354 -8.19 9.56 -50.22
CA VAL A 354 -8.47 8.84 -48.98
C VAL A 354 -9.95 8.47 -48.88
N THR A 355 -10.26 7.18 -49.03
CA THR A 355 -11.62 6.65 -48.92
C THR A 355 -12.20 6.92 -47.52
N GLY A 356 -13.24 7.77 -47.46
CA GLY A 356 -13.87 8.21 -46.21
C GLY A 356 -13.66 9.69 -45.91
N PHE A 357 -12.67 10.35 -46.52
CA PHE A 357 -12.46 11.79 -46.41
C PHE A 357 -13.47 12.58 -47.25
N ASN A 358 -14.76 12.45 -46.93
CA ASN A 358 -15.88 12.87 -47.77
C ASN A 358 -16.17 14.39 -47.70
N SER A 359 -15.12 15.20 -47.63
CA SER A 359 -15.18 16.64 -47.86
C SER A 359 -15.28 16.92 -49.36
N SER A 360 -16.40 16.47 -49.95
CA SER A 360 -16.72 16.60 -51.38
C SER A 360 -16.54 18.02 -51.92
N ALA A 361 -16.67 19.05 -51.07
CA ALA A 361 -16.35 20.43 -51.37
C ALA A 361 -14.86 20.72 -51.61
N LEU A 362 -13.91 20.12 -50.90
CA LEU A 362 -12.47 20.34 -51.14
C LEU A 362 -12.03 19.73 -52.47
N CYS A 363 -12.27 18.42 -52.61
CA CYS A 363 -11.68 17.61 -53.68
C CYS A 363 -12.31 17.84 -55.06
N SER A 364 -13.49 18.45 -55.13
CA SER A 364 -14.14 18.86 -56.39
C SER A 364 -13.64 20.19 -56.96
N SER A 365 -12.85 20.98 -56.20
CA SER A 365 -12.41 22.32 -56.61
C SER A 365 -10.99 22.39 -57.18
N GLY A 366 -10.17 21.35 -56.96
CA GLY A 366 -8.91 21.17 -57.66
C GLY A 366 -9.17 20.53 -59.02
N GLY A 367 -9.02 21.28 -60.11
CA GLY A 367 -9.41 20.91 -61.47
C GLY A 367 -8.63 19.78 -62.16
N ALA A 368 -8.33 18.69 -61.45
CA ALA A 368 -7.89 17.44 -62.05
C ALA A 368 -9.08 16.82 -62.82
N LYS A 369 -9.24 17.22 -64.08
CA LYS A 369 -10.12 16.54 -65.04
C LYS A 369 -9.79 15.05 -64.99
N PRO A 370 -10.75 14.14 -64.68
CA PRO A 370 -10.46 12.73 -64.62
C PRO A 370 -9.84 12.28 -65.95
N PRO A 371 -8.79 11.43 -65.94
CA PRO A 371 -8.16 10.96 -67.16
C PRO A 371 -9.25 10.34 -68.04
N ALA A 372 -9.35 10.84 -69.28
CA ALA A 372 -10.43 10.45 -70.18
C ALA A 372 -10.39 8.93 -70.36
N ALA A 373 -11.50 8.26 -70.01
CA ALA A 373 -11.59 6.82 -70.11
C ALA A 373 -11.31 6.39 -71.56
N THR A 374 -10.21 5.66 -71.76
CA THR A 374 -9.88 5.05 -73.04
C THR A 374 -11.03 4.09 -73.40
N PRO A 375 -11.69 4.25 -74.57
CA PRO A 375 -12.87 3.46 -74.87
C PRO A 375 -12.52 1.97 -75.00
N THR A 376 -13.12 1.15 -74.14
CA THR A 376 -13.03 -0.31 -74.20
C THR A 376 -13.56 -0.82 -75.54
N PRO A 377 -12.80 -1.63 -76.29
CA PRO A 377 -13.31 -2.25 -77.52
C PRO A 377 -14.53 -3.13 -77.25
N ALA A 378 -15.52 -3.09 -78.14
CA ALA A 378 -16.74 -3.88 -78.02
C ALA A 378 -16.46 -5.40 -78.09
N PRO A 379 -17.18 -6.25 -77.34
CA PRO A 379 -17.03 -7.70 -77.42
C PRO A 379 -17.51 -8.24 -78.77
N ALA A 380 -16.78 -9.20 -79.33
CA ALA A 380 -17.19 -9.90 -80.55
C ALA A 380 -18.37 -10.88 -80.30
N PRO A 381 -19.19 -11.21 -81.32
CA PRO A 381 -20.40 -12.02 -81.12
C PRO A 381 -20.11 -13.49 -80.83
N ALA A 382 -20.96 -14.12 -80.01
CA ALA A 382 -20.90 -15.55 -79.72
C ALA A 382 -21.67 -16.39 -80.76
N THR A 383 -21.16 -17.57 -81.10
CA THR A 383 -21.87 -18.66 -81.80
C THR A 383 -21.18 -20.02 -81.48
N PRO A 384 -21.80 -21.20 -81.71
CA PRO A 384 -22.39 -21.95 -80.61
C PRO A 384 -21.79 -23.35 -80.36
N ALA A 385 -22.23 -23.99 -79.28
CA ALA A 385 -21.78 -25.31 -78.82
C ALA A 385 -22.35 -26.50 -79.62
N PRO A 386 -21.69 -27.68 -79.51
CA PRO A 386 -22.41 -28.96 -79.43
C PRO A 386 -21.93 -29.95 -78.34
N VAL A 387 -22.89 -30.37 -77.50
CA VAL A 387 -23.31 -31.71 -76.97
C VAL A 387 -22.48 -33.00 -77.32
N PRO A 388 -22.62 -34.17 -76.62
CA PRO A 388 -22.02 -34.53 -75.30
C PRO A 388 -21.38 -35.96 -75.16
N SER A 389 -20.62 -36.21 -74.08
CA SER A 389 -20.40 -37.53 -73.38
C SER A 389 -19.74 -38.71 -74.15
N PRO A 390 -19.42 -39.89 -73.55
CA PRO A 390 -19.44 -40.30 -72.12
C PRO A 390 -18.21 -41.08 -71.57
N GLY A 391 -18.08 -41.15 -70.23
CA GLY A 391 -17.60 -42.33 -69.46
C GLY A 391 -16.09 -42.63 -69.36
N GLY A 392 -15.67 -43.31 -68.26
CA GLY A 392 -14.31 -43.89 -68.16
C GLY A 392 -13.72 -43.99 -66.74
N ALA A 393 -13.96 -45.11 -66.06
CA ALA A 393 -13.58 -45.41 -64.67
C ALA A 393 -12.07 -45.50 -64.32
N SER A 394 -11.76 -45.38 -63.02
CA SER A 394 -11.04 -46.40 -62.20
C SER A 394 -9.71 -46.02 -61.50
N SER A 395 -9.67 -46.37 -60.20
CA SER A 395 -8.57 -47.04 -59.47
C SER A 395 -7.38 -46.31 -58.81
N ARG A 396 -7.42 -46.42 -57.46
CA ARG A 396 -6.37 -46.72 -56.45
C ARG A 396 -5.98 -45.55 -55.51
N ARG A 397 -6.10 -45.66 -54.17
CA ARG A 397 -5.37 -46.54 -53.18
C ARG A 397 -3.87 -46.20 -53.14
N LEU A 398 -3.15 -45.94 -52.03
CA LEU A 398 -3.38 -45.93 -50.54
C LEU A 398 -2.43 -44.82 -49.93
N ASP A 399 -2.34 -44.47 -48.62
CA ASP A 399 -3.04 -44.86 -47.37
C ASP A 399 -2.87 -43.80 -46.24
N ASN A 400 -3.52 -44.04 -45.08
CA ASN A 400 -3.13 -43.74 -43.67
C ASN A 400 -2.31 -42.47 -43.31
N ASN A 401 -2.74 -41.65 -42.34
CA ASN A 401 -2.76 -42.09 -40.93
C ASN A 401 -3.87 -41.49 -40.04
N LYS A 402 -4.30 -42.31 -39.07
CA LYS A 402 -5.17 -42.04 -37.90
C LYS A 402 -4.33 -41.46 -36.74
N ASN A 403 -4.82 -41.03 -35.57
CA ASN A 403 -6.14 -40.80 -34.95
C ASN A 403 -5.87 -39.88 -33.73
N ASN A 404 -6.81 -39.01 -33.33
CA ASN A 404 -7.57 -39.23 -32.08
C ASN A 404 -8.64 -38.15 -31.86
N ASP A 405 -9.90 -38.58 -31.79
CA ASP A 405 -10.99 -37.79 -31.24
C ASP A 405 -10.94 -37.79 -29.70
N ASN A 406 -11.46 -36.73 -29.07
CA ASN A 406 -12.41 -36.95 -28.00
C ASN A 406 -13.49 -35.87 -27.98
N LYS A 407 -14.75 -36.30 -28.08
CA LYS A 407 -15.95 -35.46 -27.98
C LYS A 407 -16.76 -35.88 -26.77
N ASN A 408 -17.18 -34.92 -25.95
CA ASN A 408 -18.57 -34.84 -25.49
C ASN A 408 -18.89 -33.35 -25.23
N ASN A 409 -19.92 -32.75 -25.84
CA ASN A 409 -21.37 -32.87 -25.54
C ASN A 409 -21.69 -32.44 -24.08
N LYS A 410 -22.72 -31.62 -23.81
CA LYS A 410 -23.91 -31.29 -24.62
C LYS A 410 -24.63 -30.03 -24.07
N ASN A 411 -25.29 -29.30 -24.96
CA ASN A 411 -26.50 -28.46 -24.79
C ASN A 411 -26.87 -27.89 -23.40
N ASN A 412 -27.18 -26.59 -23.36
CA ASN A 412 -28.57 -26.19 -23.64
C ASN A 412 -28.71 -24.78 -24.24
N ASN A 413 -29.58 -24.69 -25.24
CA ASN A 413 -29.96 -23.49 -25.97
C ASN A 413 -31.48 -23.35 -25.82
N SER A 414 -31.99 -22.15 -25.54
CA SER A 414 -33.40 -21.85 -25.77
C SER A 414 -33.58 -20.39 -26.16
N ASN A 415 -34.40 -20.17 -27.16
CA ASN A 415 -34.46 -18.97 -27.98
C ASN A 415 -35.74 -18.16 -27.71
N ASN A 416 -35.71 -16.91 -28.16
CA ASN A 416 -36.84 -16.12 -28.72
C ASN A 416 -37.91 -15.43 -27.85
N ASN A 417 -38.00 -14.13 -28.16
CA ASN A 417 -39.16 -13.33 -28.59
C ASN A 417 -40.02 -12.54 -27.59
N ASN A 418 -40.08 -11.23 -27.89
CA ASN A 418 -41.27 -10.35 -28.07
C ASN A 418 -42.51 -10.63 -27.19
N ASN A 419 -43.12 -9.61 -26.58
CA ASN A 419 -43.73 -8.50 -27.32
C ASN A 419 -44.08 -7.27 -26.45
N ASN A 420 -44.59 -6.22 -27.12
CA ASN A 420 -45.02 -4.93 -26.59
C ASN A 420 -46.32 -4.93 -25.74
N ASN A 421 -46.55 -3.75 -25.15
CA ASN A 421 -47.83 -3.05 -24.85
C ASN A 421 -48.50 -3.19 -23.47
N ASP A 422 -48.64 -1.99 -22.87
CA ASP A 422 -49.85 -1.37 -22.30
C ASP A 422 -50.37 -1.67 -20.86
N ASP A 423 -50.77 -0.54 -20.26
CA ASP A 423 -51.87 -0.31 -19.32
C ASP A 423 -51.80 -0.71 -17.82
N ASP A 424 -51.43 0.32 -17.04
CA ASP A 424 -52.33 1.02 -16.08
C ASP A 424 -52.67 0.48 -14.66
N ASN A 425 -52.85 1.46 -13.76
CA ASN A 425 -53.54 1.42 -12.45
C ASN A 425 -52.95 0.63 -11.25
N ASN A 426 -52.31 1.34 -10.30
CA ASN A 426 -52.93 1.81 -9.03
C ASN A 426 -51.85 2.61 -8.21
N LYS A 427 -51.90 3.93 -8.04
CA LYS A 427 -52.79 4.79 -7.23
C LYS A 427 -52.60 4.70 -5.69
N GLU A 428 -52.37 5.87 -5.10
CA GLU A 428 -52.53 6.27 -3.68
C GLU A 428 -51.70 5.58 -2.58
N ASN A 429 -50.69 6.31 -2.08
CA ASN A 429 -50.82 6.85 -0.72
C ASN A 429 -50.04 8.18 -0.56
N ASN A 430 -50.53 9.08 0.29
CA ASN A 430 -50.16 10.51 0.28
C ASN A 430 -49.75 11.03 1.67
N ASN A 431 -49.08 12.18 1.70
CA ASN A 431 -48.71 13.00 2.87
C ASN A 431 -47.77 12.38 3.94
N ASN A 432 -46.60 13.01 4.11
CA ASN A 432 -46.59 14.16 5.03
C ASN A 432 -45.55 15.22 4.64
N ASN A 433 -45.93 16.47 4.77
CA ASN A 433 -45.15 17.65 4.35
C ASN A 433 -44.85 18.50 5.58
N ASN A 434 -43.62 18.99 5.74
CA ASN A 434 -43.34 20.08 6.66
C ASN A 434 -42.19 20.94 6.15
N ASN A 435 -42.56 22.08 5.57
CA ASN A 435 -41.67 23.10 5.03
C ASN A 435 -41.56 24.23 6.07
N ILE A 436 -40.37 24.47 6.62
CA ILE A 436 -40.11 25.64 7.47
C ILE A 436 -39.25 26.62 6.66
N ASN A 437 -39.92 27.66 6.17
CA ASN A 437 -39.30 28.78 5.48
C ASN A 437 -39.14 29.93 6.50
N SER A 438 -37.91 30.22 6.92
CA SER A 438 -37.61 31.35 7.82
C SER A 438 -36.65 32.33 7.12
N ASN A 439 -37.25 33.38 6.57
CA ASN A 439 -36.58 34.47 5.87
C ASN A 439 -35.96 35.46 6.88
N ILE A 440 -34.63 35.51 6.99
CA ILE A 440 -33.93 36.56 7.75
C ILE A 440 -32.96 37.31 6.83
N ASN A 441 -33.40 38.52 6.51
CA ASN A 441 -32.71 39.65 5.94
C ASN A 441 -31.34 39.94 6.60
N ILE A 442 -30.25 39.87 5.83
CA ILE A 442 -28.99 40.58 6.13
C ILE A 442 -28.61 41.37 4.88
N ASN A 443 -28.47 42.67 5.05
CA ASN A 443 -28.17 43.61 3.98
C ASN A 443 -26.78 44.23 4.20
N ASN A 444 -26.04 44.40 3.09
CA ASN A 444 -24.86 45.25 2.89
C ASN A 444 -23.47 44.90 3.46
N ASN A 445 -22.52 45.07 2.55
CA ASN A 445 -21.11 45.47 2.68
C ASN A 445 -20.08 44.43 3.20
N ASN A 446 -19.41 43.77 2.27
CA ASN A 446 -18.14 44.33 1.73
C ASN A 446 -17.80 43.74 0.35
N ASN A 447 -17.07 44.52 -0.45
CA ASN A 447 -16.42 44.02 -1.67
C ASN A 447 -15.35 42.99 -1.30
N ASP A 448 -15.16 41.96 -2.14
CA ASP A 448 -13.82 41.61 -2.62
C ASP A 448 -13.92 40.79 -3.93
N ASP A 449 -12.99 41.03 -4.84
CA ASP A 449 -13.12 40.69 -6.26
C ASP A 449 -12.87 39.22 -6.58
N ALA A 450 -13.61 38.72 -7.58
CA ALA A 450 -13.36 37.45 -8.25
C ALA A 450 -12.12 37.52 -9.17
N HIS A 451 -10.93 37.74 -8.60
CA HIS A 451 -9.67 37.68 -9.35
C HIS A 451 -9.11 36.25 -9.41
N ARG A 452 -9.57 35.51 -10.43
CA ARG A 452 -8.94 34.27 -10.89
C ARG A 452 -7.60 34.60 -11.57
N SER A 453 -6.56 34.80 -10.77
CA SER A 453 -5.25 35.22 -11.24
C SER A 453 -4.56 34.13 -12.07
N HIS A 454 -4.35 34.42 -13.36
CA HIS A 454 -3.31 33.76 -14.13
C HIS A 454 -1.96 34.08 -13.46
N ALA A 455 -1.32 33.07 -12.87
CA ALA A 455 0.04 33.19 -12.40
C ALA A 455 0.98 33.28 -13.61
N THR A 456 1.38 34.49 -13.98
CA THR A 456 2.43 34.73 -14.97
C THR A 456 3.76 34.23 -14.41
N LEU A 457 4.09 32.96 -14.68
CA LEU A 457 5.35 32.36 -14.29
C LEU A 457 6.48 33.08 -15.06
N GLN A 458 7.19 34.00 -14.41
CA GLN A 458 8.38 34.59 -15.01
C GLN A 458 9.45 33.50 -15.13
N LEU A 459 9.74 33.09 -16.37
CA LEU A 459 10.90 32.25 -16.67
C LEU A 459 12.18 33.02 -16.29
N ALA A 460 12.79 32.65 -15.17
CA ALA A 460 14.20 32.91 -14.94
C ALA A 460 14.99 31.92 -15.79
N THR A 461 15.42 32.34 -16.99
CA THR A 461 16.27 31.55 -17.87
C THR A 461 17.65 31.39 -17.23
N ILE A 462 17.89 30.26 -16.55
CA ILE A 462 19.22 29.89 -16.07
C ILE A 462 20.00 29.33 -17.25
N GLY A 463 20.83 30.16 -17.88
CA GLY A 463 21.80 29.70 -18.86
C GLY A 463 22.89 28.88 -18.19
N PHE A 464 22.98 27.60 -18.53
CA PHE A 464 24.15 26.77 -18.25
C PHE A 464 25.00 26.70 -19.51
N ASP A 465 26.03 27.53 -19.59
CA ASP A 465 27.03 27.46 -20.64
C ASP A 465 28.09 26.40 -20.32
N GLY A 466 28.33 25.50 -21.29
CA GLY A 466 29.64 24.89 -21.53
C GLY A 466 30.11 23.75 -20.63
N VAL A 467 29.78 22.50 -21.02
CA VAL A 467 30.76 21.40 -20.98
C VAL A 467 30.65 20.62 -22.29
N GLU A 468 31.62 20.80 -23.18
CA GLU A 468 31.79 19.96 -24.37
C GLU A 468 32.62 18.71 -24.03
N GLY A 469 32.32 17.59 -24.70
CA GLY A 469 33.29 16.51 -24.94
C GLY A 469 33.26 15.32 -23.99
N PHE A 470 32.39 14.35 -24.26
CA PHE A 470 32.68 12.93 -24.00
C PHE A 470 32.35 12.08 -25.22
N GLY A 471 33.33 11.32 -25.69
CA GLY A 471 33.15 10.31 -26.74
C GLY A 471 32.51 9.03 -26.19
N PRO A 472 32.19 8.06 -27.07
CA PRO A 472 31.56 6.81 -26.66
C PRO A 472 32.53 5.98 -25.79
N ALA A 473 32.08 5.59 -24.61
CA ALA A 473 32.74 4.57 -23.79
C ALA A 473 32.10 3.21 -24.09
N ASP A 474 32.94 2.20 -24.34
CA ASP A 474 32.51 0.84 -24.66
C ASP A 474 31.72 0.18 -23.52
N GLU A 475 30.71 -0.59 -23.92
CA GLU A 475 29.82 -1.33 -23.04
C GLU A 475 30.41 -2.72 -22.73
N SER A 476 31.21 -2.83 -21.67
CA SER A 476 31.58 -4.13 -21.08
C SER A 476 31.87 -4.03 -19.57
N ASP A 477 31.47 -5.08 -18.85
CA ASP A 477 31.83 -5.39 -17.45
C ASP A 477 31.40 -4.40 -16.36
N ALA A 478 30.08 -4.22 -16.20
CA ALA A 478 29.48 -3.76 -14.95
C ALA A 478 29.54 -4.87 -13.87
N ASP A 479 30.68 -4.95 -13.18
CA ASP A 479 30.90 -5.82 -12.03
C ASP A 479 29.89 -5.54 -10.90
N LYS A 480 29.61 -6.55 -10.06
CA LYS A 480 28.65 -6.49 -8.97
C LYS A 480 29.17 -5.62 -7.83
N GLY A 481 28.96 -4.31 -7.96
CA GLY A 481 29.21 -3.32 -6.92
C GLY A 481 28.53 -3.68 -5.61
N ALA A 482 29.27 -4.32 -4.71
CA ALA A 482 28.84 -4.58 -3.35
C ALA A 482 28.71 -3.24 -2.61
N PHE A 483 27.48 -2.75 -2.48
CA PHE A 483 27.20 -1.58 -1.66
C PHE A 483 27.72 -1.83 -0.23
N PRO A 484 28.40 -0.85 0.39
CA PRO A 484 28.87 -0.99 1.76
C PRO A 484 27.67 -1.25 2.67
N ARG A 485 27.74 -2.33 3.44
CA ARG A 485 26.70 -2.79 4.35
C ARG A 485 26.53 -1.75 5.47
N TRP A 486 25.51 -0.90 5.36
CA TRP A 486 25.12 0.08 6.40
C TRP A 486 24.52 -0.64 7.62
N LEU A 487 25.36 -1.36 8.36
CA LEU A 487 24.95 -2.08 9.55
C LEU A 487 24.89 -1.12 10.74
N GLN A 488 23.68 -0.64 11.04
CA GLN A 488 23.12 -0.45 12.39
C GLN A 488 23.98 0.18 13.52
N ASP A 489 24.99 0.98 13.21
CA ASP A 489 25.62 1.89 14.19
C ASP A 489 24.85 3.22 14.25
N ALA A 490 23.66 3.17 14.88
CA ALA A 490 23.00 4.36 15.42
C ALA A 490 23.74 4.93 16.64
N THR A 491 24.78 4.24 17.11
CA THR A 491 25.99 4.87 17.66
C THR A 491 26.77 5.51 16.53
N ALA A 492 26.37 6.73 16.15
CA ALA A 492 27.12 7.55 15.20
C ALA A 492 28.61 7.53 15.58
N ALA A 493 29.47 7.11 14.64
CA ALA A 493 30.91 7.12 14.85
C ALA A 493 31.32 8.54 15.24
N ALA A 494 31.65 8.72 16.53
CA ALA A 494 31.99 10.04 17.05
C ALA A 494 33.14 10.59 16.21
N PRO A 495 33.04 11.84 15.71
CA PRO A 495 34.10 12.43 14.89
C PRO A 495 35.42 12.29 15.64
N ALA A 496 36.41 11.70 14.95
CA ALA A 496 37.65 11.19 15.54
C ALA A 496 38.15 12.11 16.65
N ALA A 497 38.13 11.60 17.89
CA ALA A 497 38.05 12.42 19.10
C ALA A 497 39.00 13.62 19.05
N ALA A 498 38.45 14.80 18.77
CA ALA A 498 39.19 16.04 18.81
C ALA A 498 39.87 16.15 20.20
N PRO A 499 41.15 16.57 20.26
CA PRO A 499 41.94 16.53 21.49
C PRO A 499 41.14 17.17 22.62
N ALA A 500 41.01 16.43 23.73
CA ALA A 500 40.01 16.67 24.78
C ALA A 500 40.13 18.09 25.37
N ALA A 501 39.40 19.03 24.77
CA ALA A 501 39.41 20.44 25.12
C ALA A 501 38.62 20.63 26.43
N SER A 502 39.33 20.56 27.56
CA SER A 502 38.93 20.97 28.91
C SER A 502 37.41 20.95 29.17
N THR A 503 36.89 19.78 29.55
CA THR A 503 35.47 19.58 29.92
C THR A 503 34.95 20.54 31.00
N ALA A 504 35.84 21.11 31.81
CA ALA A 504 35.50 22.03 32.91
C ALA A 504 34.72 23.30 32.51
N ALA A 505 34.64 23.65 31.21
CA ALA A 505 33.93 24.84 30.74
C ALA A 505 32.46 24.59 30.32
N ASP A 506 32.09 23.38 29.89
CA ASP A 506 30.73 23.10 29.37
C ASP A 506 29.72 22.88 30.53
N ASP A 507 30.21 22.61 31.75
CA ASP A 507 29.38 22.50 32.96
C ASP A 507 28.95 23.85 33.56
N GLN A 508 29.57 24.96 33.14
CA GLN A 508 29.16 26.31 33.51
C GLN A 508 28.18 26.96 32.52
N LEU A 509 27.89 26.28 31.39
CA LEU A 509 26.95 26.76 30.38
C LEU A 509 25.52 26.30 30.71
N GLU A 510 24.56 27.17 30.40
CA GLU A 510 23.14 26.94 30.74
C GLU A 510 22.57 25.71 30.02
N ALA A 511 21.62 25.05 30.68
CA ALA A 511 20.91 23.93 30.07
C ALA A 511 19.95 24.43 28.97
N TRP A 512 19.83 23.67 27.89
CA TRP A 512 18.84 23.93 26.85
C TRP A 512 17.42 23.78 27.42
N SER A 513 16.56 24.75 27.15
CA SER A 513 15.13 24.61 27.43
C SER A 513 14.49 23.71 26.38
N THR A 514 13.76 22.67 26.82
CA THR A 514 13.09 21.74 25.93
C THR A 514 11.64 21.53 26.36
N THR A 515 10.70 21.59 25.42
CA THR A 515 9.31 21.19 25.69
C THR A 515 9.17 19.67 25.74
N ASP A 516 8.01 19.22 26.20
CA ASP A 516 7.55 17.85 25.99
C ASP A 516 7.55 17.47 24.49
N TRP A 517 7.62 16.16 24.26
CA TRP A 517 7.54 15.56 22.93
C TRP A 517 6.11 15.66 22.38
N SER A 518 5.99 16.10 21.13
CA SER A 518 4.72 16.16 20.40
C SER A 518 4.14 14.77 20.13
N LYS A 519 2.86 14.69 19.72
CA LYS A 519 2.29 13.43 19.24
C LYS A 519 3.08 12.92 18.04
N CYS A 520 3.25 11.59 17.95
CA CYS A 520 3.92 10.97 16.82
C CYS A 520 3.23 11.38 15.50
N THR A 521 4.01 11.89 14.56
CA THR A 521 3.60 12.25 13.21
C THR A 521 4.21 11.24 12.25
N CYS A 522 3.37 10.67 11.40
CA CYS A 522 3.61 9.41 10.72
C CYS A 522 3.25 9.56 9.26
N TYR A 523 3.95 8.90 8.35
CA TYR A 523 3.49 8.85 6.96
C TYR A 523 2.23 7.99 6.85
N GLN A 524 2.33 6.75 7.33
CA GLN A 524 1.22 5.81 7.50
C GLN A 524 1.33 5.11 8.86
N GLN A 525 0.30 4.37 9.26
CA GLN A 525 0.34 3.57 10.49
C GLN A 525 1.37 2.44 10.39
N CYS A 526 1.84 1.92 11.53
CA CYS A 526 2.86 0.87 11.64
C CYS A 526 4.19 1.13 10.91
N VAL A 527 4.43 2.37 10.50
CA VAL A 527 5.66 2.82 9.86
C VAL A 527 6.39 3.77 10.81
N PRO A 528 7.73 3.85 10.78
CA PRO A 528 8.47 4.87 11.51
C PRO A 528 7.92 6.28 11.24
N GLY A 529 7.66 7.00 12.32
CA GLY A 529 7.30 8.41 12.34
C GLY A 529 8.29 9.22 13.15
N VAL A 530 8.00 10.50 13.30
CA VAL A 530 8.78 11.46 14.10
C VAL A 530 7.91 12.11 15.16
N THR A 531 8.48 12.29 16.35
CA THR A 531 7.98 13.23 17.35
C THR A 531 9.02 14.32 17.54
N THR A 532 8.53 15.55 17.68
CA THR A 532 9.32 16.77 17.73
C THR A 532 9.14 17.47 19.08
N ARG A 533 10.11 18.29 19.47
CA ARG A 533 10.00 19.23 20.59
C ARG A 533 10.76 20.50 20.27
N SER A 534 10.33 21.62 20.81
CA SER A 534 11.14 22.83 20.72
C SER A 534 12.36 22.69 21.62
N VAL A 535 13.49 23.20 21.13
CA VAL A 535 14.78 23.22 21.83
C VAL A 535 15.33 24.62 21.66
N SER A 536 15.17 25.46 22.69
CA SER A 536 15.55 26.87 22.69
C SER A 536 16.63 27.13 23.74
N CYS A 537 17.56 28.02 23.40
CA CYS A 537 18.43 28.64 24.38
C CYS A 537 17.79 29.96 24.83
N PRO A 538 17.73 30.27 26.13
CA PRO A 538 17.20 31.55 26.60
C PRO A 538 17.95 32.74 25.98
N VAL A 539 17.26 33.86 25.76
CA VAL A 539 17.87 35.04 25.13
C VAL A 539 18.95 35.62 26.06
N GLY A 540 20.17 35.76 25.55
CA GLY A 540 21.29 36.37 26.28
C GLY A 540 22.18 35.39 27.07
N VAL A 541 21.92 34.08 27.06
CA VAL A 541 22.81 33.07 27.65
C VAL A 541 23.47 32.19 26.57
N THR A 542 24.63 31.63 26.89
CA THR A 542 25.27 30.60 26.08
C THR A 542 24.93 29.24 26.67
N CYS A 543 24.20 28.41 25.92
CA CYS A 543 23.85 27.06 26.35
C CYS A 543 24.96 26.04 26.08
N LYS A 544 24.91 24.88 26.75
CA LYS A 544 25.86 23.77 26.56
C LYS A 544 26.08 23.43 25.09
N ARG A 545 27.31 23.07 24.70
CA ARG A 545 27.69 22.85 23.29
C ARG A 545 26.84 21.79 22.59
N VAL A 546 26.49 20.72 23.30
CA VAL A 546 25.65 19.64 22.75
C VAL A 546 24.17 20.04 22.84
N LYS A 547 23.62 20.50 21.71
CA LYS A 547 22.18 20.73 21.59
C LYS A 547 21.42 19.39 21.68
N PRO A 548 20.43 19.23 22.56
CA PRO A 548 19.65 18.00 22.64
C PRO A 548 18.77 17.85 21.38
N PRO A 549 18.43 16.61 20.99
CA PRO A 549 17.67 16.36 19.77
C PRO A 549 16.27 17.00 19.84
N SER A 550 15.92 17.74 18.80
CA SER A 550 14.60 18.34 18.57
C SER A 550 13.61 17.38 17.88
N ALA A 551 14.12 16.28 17.31
CA ALA A 551 13.34 15.22 16.69
C ALA A 551 13.83 13.85 17.20
N LYS A 552 12.93 12.88 17.32
CA LYS A 552 13.28 11.46 17.52
C LYS A 552 12.30 10.57 16.77
N ALA A 553 12.75 9.39 16.37
CA ALA A 553 11.89 8.37 15.80
C ALA A 553 10.84 7.90 16.82
N CYS A 554 9.65 7.58 16.33
CA CYS A 554 8.58 6.90 17.06
C CYS A 554 7.94 5.85 16.16
N VAL A 555 7.37 4.80 16.75
CA VAL A 555 6.59 3.80 16.01
C VAL A 555 5.12 4.17 16.09
N CYS A 556 4.47 4.23 14.93
CA CYS A 556 3.09 4.64 14.82
C CYS A 556 2.16 3.45 15.06
N ALA A 557 1.31 3.53 16.09
CA ALA A 557 0.28 2.52 16.33
C ALA A 557 -0.68 2.40 15.13
N HIS A 558 -1.34 1.25 15.00
CA HIS A 558 -2.47 1.08 14.08
C HIS A 558 -3.62 2.03 14.46
N CYS A 559 -4.35 2.55 13.47
CA CYS A 559 -5.47 3.47 13.67
C CYS A 559 -6.77 2.78 14.10
N SER A 560 -6.86 1.47 13.97
CA SER A 560 -7.95 0.70 14.56
C SER A 560 -7.83 0.79 16.08
N ASP A 561 -8.83 1.40 16.75
CA ASP A 561 -8.91 1.47 18.22
C ASP A 561 -9.34 0.11 18.83
N CYS A 562 -8.73 -0.95 18.32
CA CYS A 562 -8.92 -2.30 18.79
C CYS A 562 -8.11 -2.49 20.07
N MET A 563 -8.79 -2.40 21.22
CA MET A 563 -8.31 -2.89 22.53
C MET A 563 -7.82 -4.35 22.52
N VAL A 564 -8.00 -5.05 21.40
CA VAL A 564 -7.43 -6.35 21.06
C VAL A 564 -5.96 -6.48 21.45
N SER A 565 -5.07 -5.52 21.15
CA SER A 565 -3.63 -5.66 21.49
C SER A 565 -3.43 -5.82 23.00
N TRP A 566 -4.03 -4.93 23.81
CA TRP A 566 -4.04 -5.05 25.27
C TRP A 566 -4.72 -6.33 25.77
N THR A 567 -5.79 -6.78 25.11
CA THR A 567 -6.50 -8.02 25.45
C THR A 567 -5.62 -9.25 25.20
N VAL A 568 -4.94 -9.32 24.05
CA VAL A 568 -4.05 -10.42 23.65
C VAL A 568 -2.81 -10.46 24.56
N TRP A 569 -2.14 -9.33 24.79
CA TRP A 569 -1.01 -9.28 25.73
C TRP A 569 -1.41 -9.59 27.18
N GLY A 570 -2.58 -9.10 27.62
CA GLY A 570 -3.16 -9.43 28.92
C GLY A 570 -3.52 -10.92 29.07
N MET A 571 -4.02 -11.55 28.00
CA MET A 571 -4.26 -12.99 27.96
C MET A 571 -2.94 -13.78 27.95
N ALA A 572 -1.95 -13.41 27.15
CA ALA A 572 -0.63 -14.07 27.14
C ALA A 572 0.02 -14.04 28.54
N ALA A 573 0.08 -12.87 29.16
CA ALA A 573 0.61 -12.70 30.50
C ALA A 573 -0.23 -13.45 31.56
N GLY A 574 -1.56 -13.35 31.49
CA GLY A 574 -2.46 -13.99 32.45
C GLY A 574 -2.41 -15.52 32.39
N TYR A 575 -2.47 -16.11 31.20
CA TYR A 575 -2.34 -17.57 31.00
C TYR A 575 -0.93 -18.06 31.33
N GLY A 576 0.12 -17.30 30.96
CA GLY A 576 1.50 -17.59 31.35
C GLY A 576 1.69 -17.62 32.86
N LEU A 577 1.22 -16.59 33.58
CA LEU A 577 1.25 -16.53 35.04
C LEU A 577 0.41 -17.64 35.69
N ASN A 578 -0.81 -17.88 35.22
CA ASN A 578 -1.66 -18.98 35.72
C ASN A 578 -0.97 -20.34 35.52
N GLY A 579 -0.29 -20.51 34.38
CA GLY A 579 0.54 -21.67 34.08
C GLY A 579 1.72 -21.86 35.03
N ILE A 580 2.51 -20.79 35.26
CA ILE A 580 3.62 -20.78 36.22
C ILE A 580 3.13 -21.13 37.63
N VAL A 581 2.05 -20.50 38.10
CA VAL A 581 1.48 -20.76 39.44
C VAL A 581 0.96 -22.20 39.56
N GLY A 582 0.35 -22.75 38.49
CA GLY A 582 -0.04 -24.16 38.41
C GLY A 582 1.15 -25.12 38.49
N LEU A 583 2.22 -24.85 37.75
CA LEU A 583 3.44 -25.65 37.78
C LEU A 583 4.19 -25.55 39.13
N LEU A 584 4.18 -24.38 39.77
CA LEU A 584 4.70 -24.20 41.14
C LEU A 584 3.89 -25.02 42.16
N LEU A 585 2.56 -25.07 42.03
CA LEU A 585 1.72 -25.95 42.86
C LEU A 585 1.98 -27.43 42.58
N PHE A 586 2.16 -27.83 41.33
CA PHE A 586 2.55 -29.19 40.97
C PHE A 586 3.86 -29.59 41.68
N VAL A 587 4.91 -28.76 41.59
CA VAL A 587 6.19 -29.01 42.28
C VAL A 587 6.01 -29.02 43.81
N ALA A 588 5.18 -28.13 44.36
CA ALA A 588 4.90 -28.07 45.78
C ALA A 588 4.21 -29.34 46.29
N PHE A 589 3.11 -29.77 45.65
CA PHE A 589 2.41 -31.01 46.02
C PHE A 589 3.22 -32.27 45.74
N LEU A 590 4.03 -32.31 44.67
CA LEU A 590 4.99 -33.39 44.43
C LEU A 590 6.03 -33.47 45.55
N SER A 591 6.52 -32.32 46.04
CA SER A 591 7.44 -32.27 47.18
C SER A 591 6.77 -32.74 48.48
N VAL A 592 5.52 -32.33 48.73
CA VAL A 592 4.74 -32.80 49.89
C VAL A 592 4.52 -34.32 49.84
N SER A 593 4.24 -34.88 48.65
CA SER A 593 4.03 -36.33 48.47
C SER A 593 5.24 -37.22 48.72
N GLY A 594 6.42 -36.63 48.98
CA GLY A 594 7.65 -37.34 49.34
C GLY A 594 7.97 -37.39 50.84
N TYR A 595 7.12 -36.82 51.70
CA TYR A 595 7.27 -36.88 53.17
C TYR A 595 6.32 -37.94 53.75
N ASP A 596 6.84 -38.77 54.66
CA ASP A 596 6.07 -39.76 55.41
C ASP A 596 5.28 -39.09 56.56
N GLU A 597 4.25 -39.75 57.10
CA GLU A 597 3.33 -39.15 58.09
C GLU A 597 4.05 -38.63 59.35
N ASP A 598 5.16 -39.27 59.76
CA ASP A 598 5.97 -38.86 60.91
C ASP A 598 6.72 -37.53 60.66
N ASP A 599 7.18 -37.27 59.41
CA ASP A 599 7.94 -36.05 59.05
C ASP A 599 7.10 -34.76 59.20
N TYR A 600 5.77 -34.86 59.16
CA TYR A 600 4.87 -33.72 59.40
C TYR A 600 4.92 -33.23 60.85
N THR A 601 5.36 -34.06 61.79
CA THR A 601 5.42 -33.71 63.22
C THR A 601 6.69 -32.92 63.59
N ASP A 602 7.81 -33.13 62.89
CA ASP A 602 9.10 -32.45 63.17
C ASP A 602 9.36 -31.21 62.28
N MET A 603 8.29 -30.63 61.71
CA MET A 603 8.35 -29.44 60.84
C MET A 603 8.66 -28.12 61.57
N ARG A 604 9.79 -28.08 62.30
CA ARG A 604 10.29 -26.88 63.00
C ARG A 604 10.97 -25.85 62.10
N CYS A 605 11.46 -26.26 60.92
CA CYS A 605 12.20 -25.38 60.00
C CYS A 605 11.28 -24.48 59.14
N CYS A 606 11.80 -23.33 58.72
CA CYS A 606 11.07 -22.32 57.95
C CYS A 606 10.45 -22.78 56.60
N PRO A 607 11.10 -23.62 55.75
CA PRO A 607 10.62 -23.87 54.39
C PRO A 607 9.34 -24.72 54.31
N THR A 608 9.06 -25.58 55.29
CA THR A 608 7.80 -26.35 55.30
C THR A 608 6.60 -25.47 55.64
N LYS A 609 6.77 -24.46 56.50
CA LYS A 609 5.74 -23.46 56.80
C LYS A 609 5.41 -22.61 55.57
N THR A 610 6.42 -22.15 54.83
CA THR A 610 6.18 -21.41 53.57
C THR A 610 5.51 -22.30 52.51
N LEU A 611 5.92 -23.57 52.40
CA LEU A 611 5.28 -24.55 51.50
C LEU A 611 3.79 -24.75 51.85
N GLY A 612 3.44 -24.90 53.13
CA GLY A 612 2.04 -24.98 53.58
C GLY A 612 1.23 -23.72 53.27
N CYS A 613 1.80 -22.53 53.44
CA CYS A 613 1.18 -21.26 53.02
C CYS A 613 0.95 -21.20 51.50
N ILE A 614 1.93 -21.65 50.71
CA ILE A 614 1.86 -21.71 49.24
C ILE A 614 0.74 -22.67 48.79
N CYS A 615 0.73 -23.91 49.29
CA CYS A 615 -0.29 -24.91 48.98
C CYS A 615 -1.71 -24.49 49.41
N ARG A 616 -1.84 -23.62 50.42
CA ARG A 616 -3.13 -23.08 50.87
C ARG A 616 -3.61 -21.90 50.03
N SER A 617 -2.73 -20.97 49.69
CA SER A 617 -3.11 -19.69 49.05
C SER A 617 -3.13 -19.75 47.53
N LEU A 618 -2.17 -20.43 46.89
CA LEU A 618 -2.08 -20.46 45.43
C LEU A 618 -3.31 -21.10 44.73
N PRO A 619 -3.98 -22.15 45.24
CA PRO A 619 -5.15 -22.70 44.55
C PRO A 619 -6.30 -21.69 44.44
N VAL A 620 -6.47 -20.83 45.45
CA VAL A 620 -7.47 -19.75 45.42
C VAL A 620 -7.10 -18.71 44.36
N ILE A 621 -5.80 -18.36 44.26
CA ILE A 621 -5.29 -17.43 43.25
C ILE A 621 -5.51 -17.98 41.84
N ILE A 622 -5.17 -19.25 41.58
CA ILE A 622 -5.42 -19.91 40.28
C ILE A 622 -6.91 -19.85 39.91
N LYS A 623 -7.81 -20.17 40.84
CA LYS A 623 -9.25 -20.10 40.58
C LYS A 623 -9.67 -18.69 40.20
N VAL A 624 -9.30 -17.67 40.97
CA VAL A 624 -9.60 -16.26 40.65
C VAL A 624 -9.03 -15.84 39.29
N MET A 625 -7.76 -16.17 39.00
CA MET A 625 -7.14 -15.90 37.70
C MET A 625 -7.87 -16.60 36.54
N THR A 626 -8.34 -17.83 36.75
CA THR A 626 -9.08 -18.61 35.73
C THR A 626 -10.43 -17.96 35.40
N TYR A 627 -11.11 -17.33 36.35
CA TYR A 627 -12.31 -16.53 36.07
C TYR A 627 -11.99 -15.20 35.38
N ILE A 628 -10.89 -14.52 35.74
CA ILE A 628 -10.44 -13.31 35.02
C ILE A 628 -10.11 -13.65 33.56
N LEU A 629 -9.43 -14.76 33.32
CA LEU A 629 -9.11 -15.28 31.99
C LEU A 629 -10.35 -15.73 31.20
N LEU A 630 -11.39 -16.23 31.88
CA LEU A 630 -12.69 -16.47 31.25
C LEU A 630 -13.30 -15.16 30.73
N PHE A 631 -13.34 -14.10 31.55
CA PHE A 631 -13.87 -12.81 31.10
C PHE A 631 -13.06 -12.21 29.95
N ALA A 632 -11.72 -12.31 29.99
CA ALA A 632 -10.86 -11.91 28.89
C ALA A 632 -11.10 -12.74 27.60
N THR A 633 -11.30 -14.05 27.74
CA THR A 633 -11.65 -14.95 26.63
C THR A 633 -13.01 -14.61 26.03
N ILE A 634 -14.02 -14.32 26.86
CA ILE A 634 -15.35 -13.87 26.40
C ILE A 634 -15.23 -12.52 25.67
N ALA A 635 -14.46 -11.56 26.20
CA ALA A 635 -14.22 -10.29 25.53
C ALA A 635 -13.55 -10.49 24.16
N LEU A 636 -12.55 -11.38 24.06
CA LEU A 636 -11.90 -11.73 22.80
C LEU A 636 -12.86 -12.41 21.81
N VAL A 637 -13.73 -13.31 22.28
CA VAL A 637 -14.78 -13.94 21.44
C VAL A 637 -15.77 -12.89 20.93
N VAL A 638 -16.19 -11.95 21.79
CA VAL A 638 -17.08 -10.85 21.39
C VAL A 638 -16.41 -10.00 20.30
N GLN A 639 -15.16 -9.56 20.51
CA GLN A 639 -14.39 -8.78 19.53
C GLN A 639 -14.12 -9.54 18.21
N ALA A 640 -13.89 -10.85 18.25
CA ALA A 640 -13.51 -11.64 17.07
C ALA A 640 -14.72 -12.20 16.27
N VAL A 641 -15.91 -12.31 16.89
CA VAL A 641 -17.06 -13.03 16.31
C VAL A 641 -18.32 -12.18 16.27
N VAL A 642 -18.65 -11.47 17.35
CA VAL A 642 -19.94 -10.79 17.52
C VAL A 642 -19.90 -9.40 16.86
N PRO A 643 -20.83 -9.07 15.95
CA PRO A 643 -20.91 -7.73 15.36
C PRO A 643 -21.54 -6.74 16.35
N VAL A 644 -20.77 -6.25 17.33
CA VAL A 644 -21.24 -5.28 18.34
C VAL A 644 -21.14 -3.85 17.79
N GLY A 645 -21.97 -3.54 16.81
CA GLY A 645 -22.01 -2.24 16.14
C GLY A 645 -20.76 -1.93 15.32
N GLU A 646 -20.46 -0.64 15.18
CA GLU A 646 -19.29 -0.13 14.44
C GLU A 646 -17.95 -0.35 15.17
N PHE A 647 -17.99 -0.68 16.46
CA PHE A 647 -16.78 -0.92 17.23
C PHE A 647 -16.14 -2.26 16.83
N SER A 648 -14.94 -2.20 16.23
CA SER A 648 -14.06 -3.34 15.90
C SER A 648 -14.39 -4.17 14.65
N SER A 649 -15.19 -3.64 13.70
CA SER A 649 -15.53 -4.32 12.44
C SER A 649 -14.29 -4.85 11.69
N ASP A 650 -13.23 -4.03 11.57
CA ASP A 650 -11.99 -4.36 10.86
C ASP A 650 -11.21 -5.51 11.49
N CYS A 651 -11.29 -5.64 12.82
CA CYS A 651 -10.59 -6.67 13.59
C CYS A 651 -11.25 -8.06 13.46
N LYS A 652 -12.54 -8.12 13.04
CA LYS A 652 -13.28 -9.37 12.84
C LYS A 652 -12.69 -10.28 11.77
N ASN A 653 -11.98 -9.74 10.78
CA ASN A 653 -11.46 -10.51 9.63
C ASN A 653 -10.11 -11.18 9.88
N SER A 654 -9.47 -10.96 11.04
CA SER A 654 -8.24 -11.66 11.42
C SER A 654 -8.50 -13.15 11.69
N SER A 655 -7.87 -14.03 10.91
CA SER A 655 -7.84 -15.47 11.17
C SER A 655 -7.14 -15.81 12.49
N ALA A 656 -6.08 -15.08 12.85
CA ALA A 656 -5.35 -15.25 14.10
C ALA A 656 -6.24 -14.97 15.32
N LEU A 657 -7.01 -13.87 15.33
CA LEU A 657 -7.93 -13.57 16.44
C LEU A 657 -9.07 -14.58 16.58
N ARG A 658 -9.58 -15.10 15.46
CA ARG A 658 -10.56 -16.20 15.47
C ARG A 658 -9.94 -17.50 16.01
N SER A 659 -8.70 -17.80 15.64
CA SER A 659 -7.96 -18.97 16.16
C SER A 659 -7.72 -18.87 17.67
N LEU A 660 -7.33 -17.68 18.15
CA LEU A 660 -7.12 -17.43 19.58
C LEU A 660 -8.40 -17.46 20.41
N SER A 661 -9.51 -16.93 19.89
CA SER A 661 -10.79 -16.98 20.61
C SER A 661 -11.33 -18.42 20.69
N VAL A 662 -11.24 -19.21 19.61
CA VAL A 662 -11.57 -20.64 19.62
C VAL A 662 -10.63 -21.42 20.55
N GLY A 663 -9.32 -21.18 20.49
CA GLY A 663 -8.33 -21.83 21.34
C GLY A 663 -8.54 -21.55 22.83
N GLY A 664 -8.81 -20.29 23.19
CA GLY A 664 -9.09 -19.88 24.57
C GLY A 664 -10.36 -20.53 25.11
N VAL A 665 -11.44 -20.57 24.33
CA VAL A 665 -12.68 -21.26 24.70
C VAL A 665 -12.44 -22.76 24.86
N ALA A 666 -11.75 -23.41 23.92
CA ALA A 666 -11.45 -24.84 23.98
C ALA A 666 -10.65 -25.20 25.25
N ILE A 667 -9.64 -24.41 25.58
CA ILE A 667 -8.82 -24.63 26.78
C ILE A 667 -9.62 -24.37 28.05
N TRP A 668 -10.44 -23.32 28.09
CA TRP A 668 -11.30 -23.08 29.26
C TRP A 668 -12.32 -24.22 29.46
N VAL A 669 -12.90 -24.76 28.39
CA VAL A 669 -13.79 -25.94 28.44
C VAL A 669 -13.03 -27.17 28.94
N ILE A 670 -11.81 -27.42 28.46
CA ILE A 670 -10.96 -28.52 28.94
C ILE A 670 -10.64 -28.35 30.43
N GLN A 671 -10.26 -27.15 30.88
CA GLN A 671 -10.00 -26.84 32.29
C GLN A 671 -11.25 -27.06 33.16
N CYS A 672 -12.43 -26.68 32.67
CA CYS A 672 -13.71 -26.88 33.34
C CYS A 672 -14.07 -28.38 33.45
N VAL A 673 -13.95 -29.15 32.37
CA VAL A 673 -14.20 -30.60 32.35
C VAL A 673 -13.23 -31.34 33.29
N ILE A 674 -11.93 -31.05 33.22
CA ILE A 674 -10.92 -31.63 34.11
C ILE A 674 -11.21 -31.24 35.56
N GLY A 675 -11.59 -29.99 35.83
CA GLY A 675 -11.93 -29.50 37.17
C GLY A 675 -13.16 -30.20 37.76
N LEU A 676 -14.24 -30.33 36.99
CA LEU A 676 -15.46 -31.05 37.39
C LEU A 676 -15.18 -32.54 37.62
N TRP A 677 -14.37 -33.16 36.76
CA TRP A 677 -13.95 -34.55 36.89
C TRP A 677 -13.15 -34.78 38.17
N MET A 678 -12.15 -33.94 38.44
CA MET A 678 -11.35 -34.01 39.67
C MET A 678 -12.20 -33.81 40.91
N ASN A 679 -13.09 -32.81 40.93
CA ASN A 679 -14.01 -32.54 42.04
C ASN A 679 -14.92 -33.75 42.35
N LYS A 680 -15.37 -34.47 41.30
CA LYS A 680 -16.23 -35.66 41.44
C LYS A 680 -15.48 -36.90 41.93
N TYR A 681 -14.27 -37.18 41.42
CA TYR A 681 -13.58 -38.46 41.64
C TYR A 681 -12.45 -38.41 42.68
N LYS A 682 -11.97 -37.22 43.05
CA LYS A 682 -10.89 -37.00 44.02
C LYS A 682 -11.24 -35.80 44.92
N PRO A 683 -12.19 -35.97 45.88
CA PRO A 683 -12.51 -34.90 46.82
C PRO A 683 -11.25 -34.46 47.57
N MET A 684 -11.16 -33.16 47.86
CA MET A 684 -10.02 -32.60 48.59
C MET A 684 -9.84 -33.32 49.94
N PRO A 685 -8.59 -33.61 50.35
CA PRO A 685 -8.35 -34.24 51.63
C PRO A 685 -8.75 -33.29 52.78
N PRO A 686 -9.31 -33.81 53.88
CA PRO A 686 -10.00 -32.99 54.88
C PRO A 686 -9.08 -31.98 55.60
N TRP A 687 -7.78 -32.22 55.65
CA TRP A 687 -6.78 -31.30 56.21
C TRP A 687 -6.61 -30.00 55.39
N LEU A 688 -7.09 -29.95 54.15
CA LEU A 688 -7.10 -28.72 53.34
C LEU A 688 -8.34 -27.85 53.60
N HIS A 689 -9.36 -28.34 54.32
CA HIS A 689 -10.57 -27.58 54.61
C HIS A 689 -10.36 -26.58 55.76
N SER A 690 -10.55 -25.29 55.47
CA SER A 690 -10.50 -24.23 56.49
C SER A 690 -11.74 -24.28 57.39
N ALA A 691 -11.56 -24.61 58.67
CA ALA A 691 -12.65 -24.76 59.65
C ALA A 691 -13.42 -23.47 60.02
N ARG A 692 -13.14 -22.33 59.37
CA ARG A 692 -13.78 -21.04 59.66
C ARG A 692 -13.95 -20.22 58.39
N GLU A 693 -15.20 -19.98 57.99
CA GLU A 693 -15.57 -19.13 56.86
C GLU A 693 -16.61 -18.10 57.30
N SER A 694 -16.41 -16.84 56.94
CA SER A 694 -17.43 -15.80 57.09
C SER A 694 -18.58 -16.04 56.10
N LYS A 695 -19.79 -15.55 56.42
CA LYS A 695 -20.96 -15.69 55.54
C LYS A 695 -20.72 -15.11 54.13
N LEU A 696 -19.94 -14.04 54.03
CA LEU A 696 -19.57 -13.41 52.76
C LEU A 696 -18.61 -14.28 51.94
N LEU A 697 -17.61 -14.89 52.58
CA LEU A 697 -16.71 -15.85 51.91
C LEU A 697 -17.51 -17.04 51.35
N LYS A 698 -18.48 -17.57 52.10
CA LYS A 698 -19.36 -18.65 51.62
C LYS A 698 -20.18 -18.28 50.38
N MET A 699 -20.57 -17.02 50.23
CA MET A 699 -21.32 -16.55 49.06
C MET A 699 -20.42 -16.45 47.83
N ILE A 700 -19.24 -15.83 47.96
CA ILE A 700 -18.27 -15.67 46.87
C ILE A 700 -17.63 -17.01 46.48
N CYS A 701 -17.34 -17.88 47.44
CA CYS A 701 -16.75 -19.20 47.17
C CYS A 701 -17.73 -20.23 46.62
N ARG A 702 -19.06 -19.99 46.65
CA ARG A 702 -20.05 -20.95 46.13
C ARG A 702 -19.86 -21.23 44.62
N PRO A 703 -19.75 -20.22 43.73
CA PRO A 703 -19.38 -20.47 42.33
C PRO A 703 -17.95 -21.01 42.18
N LEU A 704 -16.97 -20.47 42.94
CA LEU A 704 -15.56 -20.92 42.88
C LEU A 704 -15.37 -22.42 43.24
N ARG A 705 -16.30 -23.04 43.98
CA ARG A 705 -16.29 -24.48 44.31
C ARG A 705 -16.88 -25.38 43.22
N ILE A 706 -17.54 -24.83 42.21
CA ILE A 706 -18.09 -25.61 41.10
C ILE A 706 -16.95 -26.03 40.16
N ILE A 707 -15.97 -25.16 39.94
CA ILE A 707 -14.87 -25.37 39.00
C ILE A 707 -13.60 -25.79 39.76
N GLY A 708 -13.30 -27.09 39.71
CA GLY A 708 -12.07 -27.67 40.23
C GLY A 708 -12.05 -27.93 41.75
N PRO A 709 -11.15 -28.83 42.21
CA PRO A 709 -10.93 -29.09 43.63
C PRO A 709 -10.51 -27.80 44.33
#